data_AF-A0AAE4GAR2-F1
#
_entry.id   AF-A0AAE4GAR2-F1
#
_cell.length_a   1.000
_cell.length_b   1.000
_cell.length_c   1.000
_cell.angle_alpha   90.00
_cell.angle_beta   90.00
_cell.angle_gamma   90.00
#
_symmetry.space_group_name_H-M   'P 1'
#
loop_
_entity.id
_entity.type
_entity.pdbx_description
1 polymer ?
#
loop_
_entity_poly.entity_id
_entity_poly.type
_entity_poly.pdbx_seq_one_letter_code
_entity_poly.pdbx_strand_id
1 'polypeptide(L)'
;MSHKLTERQAASARRPRLALAMTLCALACSAALTGPAAHAQANPALLGDKTAFIDDLLRQMTLEEKIGQLRLISIGPDMPAKKLAEELAAGRVGGTFNSVTRPENRPLQDGAMRSRLKIPMFFAYDVIHGHRTTFPIGLGLASSWDMDIVGRAMRISAEEAAADSIDMTFAPMVDISRDPRWGRTSEGFGEDPYLVSRIAEVSVRALQGDTKPIAANRLMASVKHFALYGAVEGGRDYNVVNMDPQRMYNDYLPPYRAAIDAGAGAVMVALNSINGAPATSNTWLLQDLLRRDWGFKGLTVSDHGAITELVNHGVAQNDAEAARLSMKAGTDMSMADQVYIKQLPELVRSGKVSQQELDNAVRDILGAKYDLGLFKDPYVRIGRAADDPADVYADSRLHRRDAREVAQQSMVLLENRNAALPLKKNARIALVGPLADSHIDMLGSWSAAGKDKQTITLRQGLQAAMGGQGKLVYARGANITEDKHIVDYLNFLNWDDPEVVQDKRSPKAMIDEAVKAARNAEVIVAAVGESRGMSHESSSRTSLSLPQSQLDLLKALKATGKPLVLVLMNGRPLDLNWARENASAILETWYTGTEGGNAIADLLFGDVNPSGKLPITFPRSVGQIPSYYNHPRVGRPYTEGKPGNYTSQYFDEPNGPLYPFGYGLSYTEFKLSEVRLSQPTMTADGKVQASVTVKNTGRRAGATVVQLYIRDVAASVVRPVKELKDFRKVMLQPGEEKEVQFSIDRKALSFYNAKLEYVAEPGEFQVQIGLDSKDVKTASFNLQ
;
A
#
# COMPACT_ATOMS: atom_id res chain seq x y z
N MET A 1 -45.25 -6.62 56.16
CA MET A 1 -46.21 -7.33 57.03
C MET A 1 -46.51 -8.67 56.36
N SER A 2 -45.94 -9.77 56.88
CA SER A 2 -46.66 -10.88 57.57
C SER A 2 -47.67 -11.60 56.67
N HIS A 3 -47.77 -12.94 56.51
CA HIS A 3 -47.28 -14.18 57.12
C HIS A 3 -47.43 -15.27 56.01
N LYS A 4 -46.51 -16.21 55.76
CA LYS A 4 -46.30 -17.54 56.41
C LYS A 4 -47.49 -18.54 56.43
N LEU A 5 -47.22 -19.72 55.81
CA LEU A 5 -47.64 -21.10 56.14
C LEU A 5 -49.12 -21.47 55.84
N THR A 6 -49.51 -22.68 55.39
CA THR A 6 -49.21 -24.05 55.88
C THR A 6 -49.59 -25.16 54.87
N GLU A 7 -48.98 -26.35 55.07
CA GLU A 7 -49.15 -27.68 54.43
C GLU A 7 -50.46 -28.44 54.77
N ARG A 8 -50.77 -29.51 54.00
CA ARG A 8 -51.16 -30.91 54.36
C ARG A 8 -52.05 -31.56 53.27
N GLN A 9 -51.64 -32.61 52.55
CA GLN A 9 -51.58 -34.07 52.83
C GLN A 9 -52.92 -34.86 52.77
N ALA A 10 -52.81 -36.08 52.21
CA ALA A 10 -53.68 -37.29 52.19
C ALA A 10 -54.48 -37.52 50.87
N ALA A 11 -54.18 -38.50 50.00
CA ALA A 11 -54.06 -39.98 50.09
C ALA A 11 -55.41 -40.75 50.08
N SER A 12 -55.64 -41.56 49.04
CA SER A 12 -56.48 -42.79 49.00
C SER A 12 -56.78 -43.16 47.53
N ALA A 13 -56.04 -44.05 46.86
CA ALA A 13 -56.20 -45.52 46.83
C ALA A 13 -57.57 -46.03 46.31
N ARG A 14 -57.57 -46.65 45.11
CA ARG A 14 -58.24 -47.93 44.78
C ARG A 14 -58.11 -48.28 43.26
N ARG A 15 -57.24 -49.25 42.98
CA ARG A 15 -57.36 -50.27 41.90
C ARG A 15 -58.17 -51.46 42.49
N PRO A 16 -58.69 -52.49 41.76
CA PRO A 16 -57.91 -53.23 40.75
C PRO A 16 -58.65 -54.06 39.66
N ARG A 17 -57.82 -54.78 38.88
CA ARG A 17 -58.05 -56.03 38.10
C ARG A 17 -58.76 -55.91 36.74
N LEU A 18 -58.44 -56.68 35.70
CA LEU A 18 -57.32 -57.54 35.27
C LEU A 18 -57.66 -57.91 33.81
N ALA A 19 -56.71 -57.92 32.88
CA ALA A 19 -56.71 -58.87 31.75
C ALA A 19 -55.29 -58.94 31.16
N LEU A 20 -54.88 -60.16 30.86
CA LEU A 20 -53.51 -60.68 30.74
C LEU A 20 -53.32 -61.25 29.33
N ALA A 21 -52.20 -60.96 28.67
CA ALA A 21 -51.56 -61.78 27.63
C ALA A 21 -50.11 -61.26 27.43
N MET A 22 -49.15 -61.72 28.23
CA MET A 22 -48.06 -62.66 27.89
C MET A 22 -47.42 -62.49 26.50
N THR A 23 -46.19 -61.96 26.35
CA THR A 23 -44.83 -62.47 26.65
C THR A 23 -44.15 -62.94 25.34
N LEU A 24 -43.11 -62.24 24.86
CA LEU A 24 -41.80 -62.81 24.47
C LEU A 24 -40.88 -61.74 23.84
N CYS A 25 -39.58 -61.87 24.13
CA CYS A 25 -38.43 -61.11 23.62
C CYS A 25 -38.07 -59.78 24.30
N ALA A 26 -37.58 -59.89 25.54
CA ALA A 26 -36.58 -58.98 26.10
C ALA A 26 -35.30 -59.78 26.36
N LEU A 27 -34.35 -59.77 25.41
CA LEU A 27 -32.92 -60.07 25.60
C LEU A 27 -32.18 -59.83 24.27
N ALA A 28 -32.03 -58.56 23.92
CA ALA A 28 -30.97 -58.09 23.03
C ALA A 28 -30.39 -56.82 23.67
N CYS A 29 -29.21 -56.99 24.26
CA CYS A 29 -28.31 -55.99 24.82
C CYS A 29 -28.38 -54.68 23.98
N SER A 30 -28.75 -53.52 24.52
CA SER A 30 -27.93 -52.68 25.42
C SER A 30 -26.42 -52.66 25.09
N ALA A 31 -26.06 -52.72 23.80
CA ALA A 31 -24.69 -52.53 23.32
C ALA A 31 -24.68 -52.00 21.87
N ALA A 32 -25.15 -50.77 21.63
CA ALA A 32 -24.90 -50.06 20.37
C ALA A 32 -25.20 -48.55 20.43
N LEU A 33 -24.82 -47.84 21.50
CA LEU A 33 -24.79 -46.36 21.50
C LEU A 33 -23.54 -45.84 22.25
N THR A 34 -22.40 -46.47 21.98
CA THR A 34 -21.09 -45.85 22.14
C THR A 34 -20.30 -46.22 20.88
N GLY A 35 -20.69 -45.65 19.75
CA GLY A 35 -19.74 -45.54 18.66
C GLY A 35 -18.52 -44.80 19.20
N PRO A 36 -17.28 -45.21 18.86
CA PRO A 36 -16.13 -44.41 19.22
C PRO A 36 -16.42 -43.00 18.69
N ALA A 37 -16.33 -41.99 19.55
CA ALA A 37 -16.14 -40.63 19.05
C ALA A 37 -14.89 -40.71 18.18
N ALA A 38 -15.08 -40.84 16.87
CA ALA A 38 -14.00 -40.82 15.90
C ALA A 38 -13.19 -39.59 16.27
N HIS A 39 -11.91 -39.78 16.57
CA HIS A 39 -11.04 -38.70 16.98
C HIS A 39 -11.11 -37.63 15.89
N ALA A 40 -11.80 -36.54 16.17
CA ALA A 40 -12.00 -35.47 15.21
C ALA A 40 -10.64 -34.83 14.94
N GLN A 41 -10.10 -35.09 13.76
CA GLN A 41 -8.78 -34.65 13.35
C GLN A 41 -8.82 -34.48 11.84
N ALA A 42 -8.14 -33.44 11.33
CA ALA A 42 -7.98 -33.24 9.89
C ALA A 42 -7.41 -34.52 9.26
N ASN A 43 -8.05 -35.02 8.20
CA ASN A 43 -7.66 -36.26 7.54
C ASN A 43 -6.45 -36.02 6.61
N PRO A 44 -5.23 -36.49 6.97
CA PRO A 44 -4.04 -36.22 6.18
C PRO A 44 -4.09 -36.84 4.78
N ALA A 45 -4.90 -37.90 4.58
CA ALA A 45 -5.07 -38.54 3.29
C ALA A 45 -5.74 -37.63 2.24
N LEU A 46 -6.46 -36.59 2.69
CA LEU A 46 -7.13 -35.63 1.81
C LEU A 46 -6.26 -34.41 1.47
N LEU A 47 -5.07 -34.24 2.08
CA LEU A 47 -4.18 -33.09 1.85
C LEU A 47 -3.69 -32.92 0.40
N GLY A 48 -3.96 -33.88 -0.49
CA GLY A 48 -3.70 -33.74 -1.93
C GLY A 48 -4.81 -33.05 -2.71
N ASP A 49 -6.01 -32.92 -2.14
CA ASP A 49 -7.20 -32.29 -2.75
C ASP A 49 -7.74 -31.22 -1.80
N LYS A 50 -7.48 -29.95 -2.15
CA LYS A 50 -7.89 -28.79 -1.35
C LYS A 50 -9.38 -28.78 -1.04
N THR A 51 -10.23 -29.07 -2.02
CA THR A 51 -11.68 -28.99 -1.88
C THR A 51 -12.16 -30.10 -0.95
N ALA A 52 -11.75 -31.34 -1.21
CA ALA A 52 -12.13 -32.48 -0.37
C ALA A 52 -11.62 -32.34 1.07
N PHE A 53 -10.39 -31.85 1.25
CA PHE A 53 -9.83 -31.59 2.58
C PHE A 53 -10.64 -30.56 3.37
N ILE A 54 -10.97 -29.42 2.75
CA ILE A 54 -11.73 -28.35 3.42
C ILE A 54 -13.17 -28.79 3.69
N ASP A 55 -13.82 -29.49 2.75
CA ASP A 55 -15.17 -30.03 2.94
C ASP A 55 -15.22 -31.01 4.11
N ASP A 56 -14.23 -31.88 4.22
CA ASP A 56 -14.14 -32.82 5.33
C ASP A 56 -13.97 -32.10 6.67
N LEU A 57 -13.03 -31.17 6.75
CA LEU A 57 -12.77 -30.40 7.96
C LEU A 57 -13.99 -29.59 8.38
N LEU A 58 -14.66 -28.91 7.44
CA LEU A 58 -15.82 -28.07 7.70
C LEU A 58 -17.01 -28.87 8.27
N ARG A 59 -17.20 -30.13 7.84
CA ARG A 59 -18.23 -31.03 8.39
C ARG A 59 -17.96 -31.44 9.83
N GLN A 60 -16.69 -31.47 10.24
CA GLN A 60 -16.30 -31.82 11.60
C GLN A 60 -16.42 -30.63 12.58
N MET A 61 -16.45 -29.39 12.08
CA MET A 61 -16.47 -28.18 12.90
C MET A 61 -17.84 -27.90 13.51
N THR A 62 -17.82 -27.51 14.79
CA THR A 62 -18.97 -26.90 15.48
C THR A 62 -19.23 -25.48 14.97
N LEU A 63 -20.41 -24.94 15.28
CA LEU A 63 -20.75 -23.54 14.95
C LEU A 63 -19.73 -22.56 15.53
N GLU A 64 -19.30 -22.80 16.77
CA GLU A 64 -18.40 -21.96 17.54
C GLU A 64 -16.96 -22.01 16.97
N GLU A 65 -16.50 -23.18 16.53
CA GLU A 65 -15.20 -23.31 15.84
C GLU A 65 -15.22 -22.64 14.47
N LYS A 66 -16.34 -22.72 13.74
CA LYS A 66 -16.54 -22.00 12.47
C LYS A 66 -16.44 -20.50 12.69
N ILE A 67 -17.20 -19.96 13.64
CA ILE A 67 -17.15 -18.53 13.99
C ILE A 67 -15.75 -18.14 14.51
N GLY A 68 -15.09 -19.01 15.26
CA GLY A 68 -13.72 -18.80 15.74
C GLY A 68 -12.70 -18.59 14.62
N GLN A 69 -12.87 -19.25 13.47
CA GLN A 69 -12.00 -19.02 12.31
C GLN A 69 -12.11 -17.60 11.74
N LEU A 70 -13.27 -16.95 11.89
CA LEU A 70 -13.50 -15.62 11.33
C LEU A 70 -12.81 -14.50 12.13
N ARG A 71 -12.19 -14.79 13.27
CA ARG A 71 -11.62 -13.78 14.17
C ARG A 71 -10.13 -13.57 13.90
N LEU A 72 -9.77 -12.33 13.55
CA LEU A 72 -8.40 -11.84 13.40
C LEU A 72 -8.12 -10.81 14.51
N ILE A 73 -7.17 -11.09 15.40
CA ILE A 73 -6.91 -10.23 16.56
C ILE A 73 -5.42 -10.17 16.87
N SER A 74 -4.91 -9.03 17.34
CA SER A 74 -3.51 -8.84 17.72
C SER A 74 -3.30 -8.94 19.22
N ILE A 75 -2.03 -9.05 19.64
CA ILE A 75 -1.65 -8.87 21.04
C ILE A 75 -1.87 -7.41 21.42
N GLY A 76 -2.53 -7.18 22.54
CA GLY A 76 -2.78 -5.84 23.06
C GLY A 76 -3.26 -5.85 24.51
N PRO A 77 -3.56 -4.67 25.09
CA PRO A 77 -3.99 -4.57 26.49
C PRO A 77 -5.18 -5.48 26.84
N ASP A 78 -6.18 -5.56 25.97
CA ASP A 78 -7.39 -6.37 26.17
C ASP A 78 -7.22 -7.85 25.79
N MET A 79 -6.16 -8.15 25.02
CA MET A 79 -5.81 -9.48 24.54
C MET A 79 -4.31 -9.77 24.71
N PRO A 80 -3.80 -9.92 25.95
CA PRO A 80 -2.40 -10.27 26.16
C PRO A 80 -2.06 -11.64 25.56
N ALA A 81 -0.79 -11.86 25.19
CA ALA A 81 -0.34 -13.08 24.51
C ALA A 81 -0.79 -14.40 25.17
N LYS A 82 -0.75 -14.47 26.51
CA LYS A 82 -1.24 -15.65 27.26
C LYS A 82 -2.73 -15.90 27.03
N LYS A 83 -3.56 -14.86 27.13
CA LYS A 83 -5.01 -14.95 26.90
C LYS A 83 -5.29 -15.32 25.45
N LEU A 84 -4.54 -14.76 24.50
CA LEU A 84 -4.65 -15.12 23.09
C LEU A 84 -4.35 -16.61 22.85
N ALA A 85 -3.29 -17.15 23.47
CA ALA A 85 -2.95 -18.57 23.40
C ALA A 85 -4.04 -19.48 24.01
N GLU A 86 -4.74 -19.04 25.06
CA GLU A 86 -5.88 -19.75 25.64
C GLU A 86 -7.11 -19.73 24.71
N GLU A 87 -7.42 -18.59 24.08
CA GLU A 87 -8.48 -18.48 23.08
C GLU A 87 -8.22 -19.35 21.84
N LEU A 88 -6.95 -19.43 21.41
CA LEU A 88 -6.50 -20.32 20.33
C LEU A 88 -6.67 -21.79 20.69
N ALA A 89 -6.27 -22.20 21.91
CA ALA A 89 -6.49 -23.56 22.40
C ALA A 89 -7.98 -23.93 22.50
N ALA A 90 -8.86 -22.93 22.64
CA ALA A 90 -10.30 -23.12 22.61
C ALA A 90 -10.93 -23.02 21.20
N GLY A 91 -10.13 -22.85 20.14
CA GLY A 91 -10.61 -22.78 18.76
C GLY A 91 -11.37 -21.49 18.41
N ARG A 92 -11.15 -20.39 19.14
CA ARG A 92 -11.90 -19.12 19.01
C ARG A 92 -11.18 -18.03 18.20
N VAL A 93 -10.06 -18.34 17.56
CA VAL A 93 -9.24 -17.40 16.79
C VAL A 93 -8.73 -18.06 15.50
N GLY A 94 -8.83 -17.35 14.38
CA GLY A 94 -8.41 -17.84 13.06
C GLY A 94 -7.00 -17.38 12.66
N GLY A 95 -6.59 -16.19 13.09
CA GLY A 95 -5.30 -15.59 12.75
C GLY A 95 -4.94 -14.45 13.71
N THR A 96 -3.69 -13.99 13.64
CA THR A 96 -3.23 -12.79 14.34
C THR A 96 -2.56 -11.82 13.37
N PHE A 97 -2.39 -10.59 13.82
CA PHE A 97 -1.54 -9.60 13.17
C PHE A 97 -0.67 -8.87 14.20
N ASN A 98 0.35 -8.15 13.73
CA ASN A 98 1.29 -7.33 14.53
C ASN A 98 2.17 -8.08 15.54
N SER A 99 2.19 -9.42 15.47
CA SER A 99 3.11 -10.29 16.22
C SER A 99 4.17 -10.80 15.25
N VAL A 100 5.42 -10.36 15.41
CA VAL A 100 6.38 -10.26 14.28
C VAL A 100 7.70 -10.98 14.52
N THR A 101 7.77 -11.85 15.53
CA THR A 101 8.98 -12.62 15.81
C THR A 101 8.67 -14.09 16.10
N ARG A 102 9.59 -14.99 15.76
CA ARG A 102 9.42 -16.43 16.02
C ARG A 102 9.19 -16.77 17.50
N PRO A 103 9.92 -16.18 18.48
CA PRO A 103 9.69 -16.48 19.89
C PRO A 103 8.31 -16.02 20.39
N GLU A 104 7.76 -14.96 19.81
CA GLU A 104 6.41 -14.46 20.13
C GLU A 104 5.31 -15.32 19.46
N ASN A 105 5.54 -15.73 18.21
CA ASN A 105 4.55 -16.44 17.39
C ASN A 105 4.46 -17.93 17.71
N ARG A 106 5.56 -18.58 18.09
CA ARG A 106 5.61 -20.03 18.38
C ARG A 106 4.62 -20.44 19.50
N PRO A 107 4.57 -19.78 20.67
CA PRO A 107 3.58 -20.12 21.71
C PRO A 107 2.12 -19.96 21.28
N LEU A 108 1.83 -19.02 20.36
CA LEU A 108 0.50 -18.83 19.81
C LEU A 108 0.12 -20.00 18.89
N GLN A 109 1.03 -20.40 18.00
CA GLN A 109 0.82 -21.58 17.15
C GLN A 109 0.69 -22.86 17.98
N ASP A 110 1.49 -23.03 19.04
CA ASP A 110 1.35 -24.13 19.99
C ASP A 110 -0.05 -24.13 20.65
N GLY A 111 -0.60 -22.94 20.93
CA GLY A 111 -1.98 -22.75 21.37
C GLY A 111 -2.98 -23.32 20.38
N ALA A 112 -2.88 -22.94 19.11
CA ALA A 112 -3.75 -23.45 18.05
C ALA A 112 -3.67 -24.99 17.93
N MET A 113 -2.47 -25.57 18.09
CA MET A 113 -2.24 -27.02 18.02
C MET A 113 -2.79 -27.80 19.23
N ARG A 114 -3.17 -27.13 20.32
CA ARG A 114 -3.88 -27.73 21.46
C ARG A 114 -5.41 -27.75 21.29
N SER A 115 -5.94 -27.06 20.28
CA SER A 115 -7.39 -27.06 20.01
C SER A 115 -7.89 -28.43 19.54
N ARG A 116 -9.21 -28.66 19.63
CA ARG A 116 -9.84 -29.95 19.29
C ARG A 116 -9.47 -30.44 17.89
N LEU A 117 -9.59 -29.58 16.88
CA LEU A 117 -9.30 -29.88 15.48
C LEU A 117 -7.87 -29.54 15.06
N LYS A 118 -7.08 -28.89 15.92
CA LYS A 118 -5.69 -28.45 15.64
C LYS A 118 -5.58 -27.64 14.34
N ILE A 119 -6.54 -26.75 14.07
CA ILE A 119 -6.49 -25.88 12.90
C ILE A 119 -5.41 -24.81 13.16
N PRO A 120 -4.38 -24.68 12.31
CA PRO A 120 -3.32 -23.69 12.49
C PRO A 120 -3.85 -22.26 12.37
N MET A 121 -3.20 -21.30 13.02
CA MET A 121 -3.40 -19.89 12.72
C MET A 121 -2.37 -19.43 11.69
N PHE A 122 -2.65 -18.30 11.04
CA PHE A 122 -1.67 -17.57 10.23
C PHE A 122 -1.26 -16.28 10.96
N PHE A 123 -0.08 -15.76 10.62
CA PHE A 123 0.45 -14.50 11.14
C PHE A 123 0.52 -13.45 10.03
N ALA A 124 -0.12 -12.29 10.22
CA ALA A 124 -0.13 -11.21 9.25
C ALA A 124 0.59 -9.94 9.76
N TYR A 125 1.11 -9.12 8.84
CA TYR A 125 1.69 -7.83 9.21
C TYR A 125 1.66 -6.82 8.05
N ASP A 126 1.74 -5.53 8.37
CA ASP A 126 1.87 -4.44 7.39
C ASP A 126 3.31 -4.34 6.86
N VAL A 127 3.69 -5.30 6.02
CA VAL A 127 4.97 -5.30 5.29
C VAL A 127 4.78 -4.56 3.96
N ILE A 128 4.73 -3.22 4.03
CA ILE A 128 4.31 -2.35 2.91
C ILE A 128 5.46 -2.08 1.94
N HIS A 129 6.62 -1.65 2.44
CA HIS A 129 7.81 -1.32 1.64
C HIS A 129 9.10 -1.86 2.26
N GLY A 130 9.01 -2.97 2.98
CA GLY A 130 10.11 -3.56 3.72
C GLY A 130 9.62 -4.23 4.99
N HIS A 131 10.43 -5.13 5.55
CA HIS A 131 10.16 -5.72 6.86
C HIS A 131 11.12 -5.19 7.92
N ARG A 132 12.39 -5.63 7.92
CA ARG A 132 13.45 -5.08 8.78
C ARG A 132 14.28 -4.08 7.98
N THR A 133 14.71 -4.51 6.79
CA THR A 133 15.27 -3.61 5.78
C THR A 133 14.11 -2.90 5.09
N THR A 134 14.03 -1.59 5.30
CA THR A 134 13.05 -0.73 4.63
C THR A 134 13.60 -0.17 3.32
N PHE A 135 12.76 -0.18 2.30
CA PHE A 135 12.98 0.44 1.00
C PHE A 135 12.32 1.83 0.96
N PRO A 136 12.41 2.57 -0.16
CA PRO A 136 11.61 3.76 -0.32
C PRO A 136 10.11 3.47 -0.18
N ILE A 137 9.34 4.45 0.28
CA ILE A 137 7.87 4.36 0.32
C ILE A 137 7.27 4.12 -1.08
N GLY A 138 5.97 3.79 -1.16
CA GLY A 138 5.28 3.42 -2.40
C GLY A 138 5.51 4.40 -3.56
N LEU A 139 5.37 5.71 -3.32
CA LEU A 139 5.66 6.75 -4.32
C LEU A 139 7.11 6.74 -4.80
N GLY A 140 8.06 6.46 -3.90
CA GLY A 140 9.46 6.29 -4.26
C GLY A 140 9.67 5.07 -5.16
N LEU A 141 9.15 3.92 -4.76
CA LEU A 141 9.23 2.70 -5.58
C LEU A 141 8.62 2.90 -6.97
N ALA A 142 7.44 3.52 -7.05
CA ALA A 142 6.79 3.85 -8.32
C ALA A 142 7.61 4.84 -9.16
N SER A 143 8.32 5.77 -8.51
CA SER A 143 9.21 6.72 -9.19
C SER A 143 10.38 6.04 -9.90
N SER A 144 10.68 4.77 -9.61
CA SER A 144 11.71 4.02 -10.35
C SER A 144 11.31 3.71 -11.79
N TRP A 145 10.00 3.59 -12.08
CA TRP A 145 9.45 3.09 -13.34
C TRP A 145 10.13 1.80 -13.82
N ASP A 146 10.52 0.96 -12.86
CA ASP A 146 11.28 -0.25 -13.08
C ASP A 146 10.65 -1.39 -12.27
N MET A 147 9.98 -2.28 -12.98
CA MET A 147 9.25 -3.39 -12.36
C MET A 147 10.19 -4.41 -11.72
N ASP A 148 11.45 -4.52 -12.17
CA ASP A 148 12.42 -5.41 -11.54
C ASP A 148 12.88 -4.85 -10.20
N ILE A 149 13.04 -3.52 -10.10
CA ILE A 149 13.37 -2.83 -8.84
C ILE A 149 12.23 -2.96 -7.83
N VAL A 150 10.98 -2.72 -8.26
CA VAL A 150 9.79 -2.92 -7.42
C VAL A 150 9.67 -4.38 -6.97
N GLY A 151 9.80 -5.33 -7.91
CA GLY A 151 9.75 -6.75 -7.62
C GLY A 151 10.82 -7.20 -6.64
N ARG A 152 12.04 -6.66 -6.73
CA ARG A 152 13.14 -6.96 -5.81
C ARG A 152 12.83 -6.49 -4.39
N ALA A 153 12.35 -5.27 -4.22
CA ALA A 153 11.98 -4.73 -2.91
C ALA A 153 10.90 -5.60 -2.24
N MET A 154 9.85 -5.97 -2.98
CA MET A 154 8.77 -6.84 -2.49
C MET A 154 9.26 -8.26 -2.18
N ARG A 155 10.17 -8.81 -2.99
CA ARG A 155 10.75 -10.14 -2.78
C ARG A 155 11.56 -10.20 -1.49
N ILE A 156 12.43 -9.22 -1.26
CA ILE A 156 13.24 -9.14 -0.03
C ILE A 156 12.34 -8.94 1.19
N SER A 157 11.33 -8.06 1.07
CA SER A 157 10.34 -7.83 2.13
C SER A 157 9.66 -9.12 2.57
N ALA A 158 9.18 -9.93 1.62
CA ALA A 158 8.57 -11.22 1.92
C ALA A 158 9.56 -12.24 2.48
N GLU A 159 10.83 -12.22 2.06
CA GLU A 159 11.86 -13.14 2.59
C GLU A 159 12.18 -12.83 4.05
N GLU A 160 12.40 -11.56 4.37
CA GLU A 160 12.70 -11.12 5.73
C GLU A 160 11.55 -11.38 6.69
N ALA A 161 10.31 -11.07 6.28
CA ALA A 161 9.11 -11.27 7.08
C ALA A 161 8.77 -12.75 7.26
N ALA A 162 8.88 -13.56 6.21
CA ALA A 162 8.70 -15.01 6.33
C ALA A 162 9.78 -15.62 7.25
N ALA A 163 11.01 -15.13 7.20
CA ALA A 163 12.06 -15.53 8.12
C ALA A 163 11.75 -15.16 9.57
N ASP A 164 10.83 -14.24 9.83
CA ASP A 164 10.34 -13.88 11.16
C ASP A 164 8.91 -14.37 11.42
N SER A 165 8.50 -15.44 10.73
CA SER A 165 7.23 -16.16 10.89
C SER A 165 5.95 -15.44 10.46
N ILE A 166 6.04 -14.46 9.57
CA ILE A 166 4.88 -13.90 8.90
C ILE A 166 4.45 -14.82 7.75
N ASP A 167 3.14 -15.05 7.60
CA ASP A 167 2.53 -15.83 6.54
C ASP A 167 1.86 -14.95 5.48
N MET A 168 1.30 -13.82 5.89
CA MET A 168 0.51 -12.91 5.06
C MET A 168 0.96 -11.47 5.26
N THR A 169 0.94 -10.67 4.19
CA THR A 169 1.11 -9.21 4.32
C THR A 169 -0.13 -8.48 3.84
N PHE A 170 -0.47 -7.38 4.51
CA PHE A 170 -1.48 -6.42 4.08
C PHE A 170 -0.91 -5.48 3.02
N ALA A 171 -0.43 -6.07 1.92
CA ALA A 171 0.20 -5.40 0.79
C ALA A 171 -0.03 -6.20 -0.50
N PRO A 172 0.03 -5.57 -1.69
CA PRO A 172 0.31 -4.13 -1.90
C PRO A 172 -0.90 -3.23 -1.61
N MET A 173 -0.64 -1.97 -1.25
CA MET A 173 -1.63 -0.88 -1.25
C MET A 173 -1.67 -0.28 -2.67
N VAL A 174 -2.81 -0.37 -3.35
CA VAL A 174 -2.93 -0.05 -4.78
C VAL A 174 -3.99 1.01 -5.08
N ASP A 175 -4.37 1.79 -4.06
CA ASP A 175 -5.36 2.84 -4.22
C ASP A 175 -4.79 3.95 -5.10
N ILE A 176 -5.53 4.32 -6.14
CA ILE A 176 -5.22 5.51 -6.95
C ILE A 176 -5.45 6.75 -6.10
N SER A 177 -4.43 7.61 -6.03
CA SER A 177 -4.47 8.86 -5.27
C SER A 177 -4.29 10.05 -6.20
N ARG A 178 -5.30 10.92 -6.26
CA ARG A 178 -5.29 12.21 -6.99
C ARG A 178 -5.43 13.42 -6.06
N ASP A 179 -5.45 13.17 -4.74
CA ASP A 179 -5.55 14.19 -3.71
C ASP A 179 -4.35 14.09 -2.74
N PRO A 180 -3.27 14.85 -2.98
CA PRO A 180 -2.08 14.79 -2.14
C PRO A 180 -2.28 15.30 -0.71
N ARG A 181 -3.46 15.85 -0.35
CA ARG A 181 -3.77 16.15 1.06
C ARG A 181 -3.84 14.89 1.91
N TRP A 182 -4.22 13.77 1.31
CA TRP A 182 -4.42 12.52 2.02
C TRP A 182 -3.12 11.98 2.63
N GLY A 183 -3.21 11.50 3.87
CA GLY A 183 -2.09 10.95 4.63
C GLY A 183 -1.41 9.76 3.95
N ARG A 184 -2.24 8.88 3.38
CA ARG A 184 -1.85 7.57 2.86
C ARG A 184 -1.44 7.56 1.40
N THR A 185 -1.35 8.74 0.76
CA THR A 185 -0.76 8.88 -0.59
C THR A 185 0.66 8.30 -0.65
N SER A 186 1.38 8.25 0.48
CA SER A 186 2.71 7.67 0.64
C SER A 186 2.76 6.15 0.45
N GLU A 187 1.67 5.44 0.79
CA GLU A 187 1.59 3.98 0.72
C GLU A 187 1.35 3.49 -0.72
N GLY A 188 0.63 4.29 -1.50
CA GLY A 188 0.27 3.98 -2.88
C GLY A 188 1.37 4.30 -3.89
N PHE A 189 1.04 4.06 -5.16
CA PHE A 189 1.99 4.15 -6.27
C PHE A 189 1.70 5.29 -7.25
N GLY A 190 0.88 6.27 -6.84
CA GLY A 190 0.59 7.49 -7.59
C GLY A 190 -0.81 7.56 -8.20
N GLU A 191 -0.93 8.26 -9.33
CA GLU A 191 -2.24 8.67 -9.90
C GLU A 191 -2.68 7.88 -11.14
N ASP A 192 -1.81 7.02 -11.67
CA ASP A 192 -2.00 6.41 -12.99
C ASP A 192 -2.50 4.96 -12.93
N PRO A 193 -3.68 4.64 -13.51
CA PRO A 193 -4.24 3.29 -13.47
C PRO A 193 -3.32 2.23 -14.06
N TYR A 194 -2.57 2.53 -15.14
CA TYR A 194 -1.71 1.56 -15.80
C TYR A 194 -0.46 1.25 -14.97
N LEU A 195 0.29 2.26 -14.53
CA LEU A 195 1.49 2.11 -13.73
C LEU A 195 1.20 1.39 -12.42
N VAL A 196 0.14 1.82 -11.71
CA VAL A 196 -0.24 1.17 -10.45
C VAL A 196 -0.70 -0.27 -10.68
N SER A 197 -1.41 -0.58 -11.78
CA SER A 197 -1.75 -1.97 -12.14
C SER A 197 -0.53 -2.84 -12.42
N ARG A 198 0.49 -2.30 -13.12
CA ARG A 198 1.75 -3.02 -13.38
C ARG A 198 2.50 -3.31 -12.07
N ILE A 199 2.55 -2.34 -11.16
CA ILE A 199 3.17 -2.50 -9.85
C ILE A 199 2.39 -3.50 -8.99
N ALA A 200 1.06 -3.47 -9.03
CA ALA A 200 0.19 -4.40 -8.32
C ALA A 200 0.48 -5.86 -8.72
N GLU A 201 0.51 -6.14 -10.03
CA GLU A 201 0.83 -7.47 -10.56
C GLU A 201 2.21 -7.95 -10.08
N VAL A 202 3.24 -7.12 -10.26
CA VAL A 202 4.62 -7.45 -9.90
C VAL A 202 4.76 -7.67 -8.40
N SER A 203 4.13 -6.84 -7.59
CA SER A 203 4.20 -6.93 -6.12
C SER A 203 3.55 -8.23 -5.63
N VAL A 204 2.37 -8.60 -6.13
CA VAL A 204 1.70 -9.85 -5.77
C VAL A 204 2.58 -11.06 -6.11
N ARG A 205 3.10 -11.14 -7.35
CA ARG A 205 4.00 -12.23 -7.75
C ARG A 205 5.29 -12.26 -6.94
N ALA A 206 5.87 -11.08 -6.66
CA ALA A 206 7.09 -10.97 -5.89
C ALA A 206 6.90 -11.40 -4.43
N LEU A 207 5.77 -11.06 -3.79
CA LEU A 207 5.47 -11.46 -2.41
C LEU A 207 5.15 -12.96 -2.32
N GLN A 208 4.24 -13.43 -3.17
CA GLN A 208 3.59 -14.76 -3.07
C GLN A 208 4.28 -15.86 -3.87
N GLY A 209 4.82 -15.54 -5.04
CA GLY A 209 5.20 -16.54 -6.03
C GLY A 209 3.99 -17.31 -6.60
N ASP A 210 4.26 -18.31 -7.42
CA ASP A 210 3.22 -19.02 -8.20
C ASP A 210 2.93 -20.44 -7.69
N THR A 211 3.61 -20.89 -6.63
CA THR A 211 3.45 -22.26 -6.10
C THR A 211 2.30 -22.35 -5.10
N LYS A 212 1.62 -23.50 -5.10
CA LYS A 212 0.68 -23.90 -4.06
C LYS A 212 1.12 -25.26 -3.49
N PRO A 213 1.44 -25.37 -2.19
CA PRO A 213 1.46 -24.28 -1.21
C PRO A 213 2.53 -23.22 -1.51
N ILE A 214 2.29 -22.01 -1.00
CA ILE A 214 3.21 -20.87 -1.04
C ILE A 214 4.49 -21.28 -0.31
N ALA A 215 5.64 -21.07 -0.96
CA ALA A 215 6.93 -21.45 -0.42
C ALA A 215 7.24 -20.76 0.93
N ALA A 216 8.04 -21.42 1.77
CA ALA A 216 8.31 -21.01 3.15
C ALA A 216 8.97 -19.62 3.26
N ASN A 217 9.69 -19.16 2.24
CA ASN A 217 10.27 -17.83 2.20
C ASN A 217 9.34 -16.78 1.58
N ARG A 218 8.07 -17.10 1.29
CA ARG A 218 7.10 -16.21 0.60
C ARG A 218 5.86 -15.98 1.45
N LEU A 219 5.11 -14.93 1.13
CA LEU A 219 3.93 -14.48 1.86
C LEU A 219 2.69 -14.47 0.98
N MET A 220 1.52 -14.77 1.54
CA MET A 220 0.26 -14.42 0.88
C MET A 220 0.12 -12.90 0.81
N ALA A 221 -0.13 -12.38 -0.39
CA ALA A 221 -0.44 -10.98 -0.60
C ALA A 221 -1.93 -10.74 -0.33
N SER A 222 -2.24 -9.74 0.52
CA SER A 222 -3.57 -9.20 0.73
C SER A 222 -3.64 -7.79 0.14
N VAL A 223 -4.15 -7.66 -1.09
CA VAL A 223 -4.24 -6.36 -1.77
C VAL A 223 -5.20 -5.43 -1.01
N LYS A 224 -4.83 -4.15 -0.86
CA LYS A 224 -5.62 -3.17 -0.11
C LYS A 224 -5.67 -1.78 -0.79
N HIS A 225 -6.62 -0.91 -0.49
CA HIS A 225 -7.83 -1.15 0.33
C HIS A 225 -9.03 -1.23 -0.62
N PHE A 226 -9.71 -2.37 -0.67
CA PHE A 226 -10.75 -2.62 -1.67
C PHE A 226 -12.09 -1.99 -1.23
N ALA A 227 -12.56 -0.89 -1.83
CA ALA A 227 -11.98 -0.17 -2.96
C ALA A 227 -12.14 1.36 -2.87
N LEU A 228 -11.41 2.04 -3.76
CA LEU A 228 -11.53 3.48 -4.09
C LEU A 228 -11.00 4.41 -3.00
N TYR A 229 -10.28 3.89 -2.01
CA TYR A 229 -10.04 4.62 -0.77
C TYR A 229 -9.27 5.93 -0.97
N GLY A 230 -8.32 5.97 -1.90
CA GLY A 230 -7.58 7.19 -2.25
C GLY A 230 -8.39 8.33 -2.89
N ALA A 231 -9.71 8.15 -3.08
CA ALA A 231 -10.64 9.18 -3.57
C ALA A 231 -11.44 9.87 -2.46
N VAL A 232 -11.08 9.69 -1.18
CA VAL A 232 -11.78 10.32 -0.05
C VAL A 232 -11.99 11.82 -0.23
N GLU A 233 -13.21 12.29 0.02
CA GLU A 233 -13.57 13.68 -0.20
C GLU A 233 -12.75 14.63 0.68
N GLY A 234 -12.21 15.69 0.06
CA GLY A 234 -11.37 16.68 0.75
C GLY A 234 -10.00 16.15 1.19
N GLY A 235 -9.61 14.96 0.77
CA GLY A 235 -8.35 14.31 1.16
C GLY A 235 -8.28 13.97 2.65
N ARG A 236 -9.42 13.92 3.35
CA ARG A 236 -9.50 13.52 4.76
C ARG A 236 -9.62 12.01 4.85
N ASP A 237 -8.72 11.38 5.58
CA ASP A 237 -8.74 9.93 5.77
C ASP A 237 -10.11 9.44 6.27
N TYR A 238 -10.49 8.21 5.91
CA TYR A 238 -11.79 7.57 6.20
C TYR A 238 -13.05 8.24 5.63
N ASN A 239 -12.94 9.43 5.03
CA ASN A 239 -14.11 10.17 4.55
C ASN A 239 -14.81 9.45 3.38
N VAL A 240 -16.01 9.93 3.04
CA VAL A 240 -16.85 9.33 2.01
C VAL A 240 -16.20 9.41 0.61
N VAL A 241 -16.53 8.41 -0.22
CA VAL A 241 -16.22 8.40 -1.66
C VAL A 241 -17.54 8.37 -2.43
N ASN A 242 -17.68 9.29 -3.39
CA ASN A 242 -18.79 9.31 -4.34
C ASN A 242 -18.25 9.49 -5.76
N MET A 243 -18.56 8.55 -6.64
CA MET A 243 -18.01 8.49 -7.99
C MET A 243 -18.97 7.75 -8.92
N ASP A 244 -19.02 8.13 -10.20
CA ASP A 244 -19.78 7.38 -11.19
C ASP A 244 -19.08 6.04 -11.51
N PRO A 245 -19.83 4.98 -11.85
CA PRO A 245 -19.24 3.69 -12.17
C PRO A 245 -18.25 3.73 -13.33
N GLN A 246 -18.48 4.55 -14.36
CA GLN A 246 -17.54 4.63 -15.49
C GLN A 246 -16.15 5.06 -15.03
N ARG A 247 -16.06 6.06 -14.14
CA ARG A 247 -14.79 6.46 -13.55
C ARG A 247 -14.20 5.41 -12.62
N MET A 248 -15.03 4.69 -11.84
CA MET A 248 -14.55 3.56 -11.04
C MET A 248 -13.82 2.53 -11.91
N TYR A 249 -14.46 2.07 -12.99
CA TYR A 249 -13.94 1.00 -13.84
C TYR A 249 -12.74 1.41 -14.70
N ASN A 250 -12.70 2.66 -15.20
CA ASN A 250 -11.57 3.12 -16.01
C ASN A 250 -10.36 3.53 -15.16
N ASP A 251 -10.58 4.17 -14.01
CA ASP A 251 -9.50 4.83 -13.28
C ASP A 251 -9.08 4.09 -12.00
N TYR A 252 -10.02 3.65 -11.16
CA TYR A 252 -9.70 3.25 -9.79
C TYR A 252 -9.71 1.74 -9.54
N LEU A 253 -10.56 0.99 -10.25
CA LEU A 253 -10.66 -0.45 -10.12
C LEU A 253 -9.53 -1.27 -10.80
N PRO A 254 -8.89 -0.81 -11.89
CA PRO A 254 -7.88 -1.61 -12.59
C PRO A 254 -6.75 -2.16 -11.73
N PRO A 255 -6.17 -1.41 -10.77
CA PRO A 255 -5.08 -1.95 -9.95
C PRO A 255 -5.48 -3.14 -9.05
N TYR A 256 -6.67 -3.10 -8.44
CA TYR A 256 -7.15 -4.25 -7.67
C TYR A 256 -7.40 -5.45 -8.58
N ARG A 257 -7.97 -5.21 -9.76
CA ARG A 257 -8.18 -6.28 -10.76
C ARG A 257 -6.85 -6.91 -11.16
N ALA A 258 -5.82 -6.10 -11.40
CA ALA A 258 -4.48 -6.60 -11.75
C ALA A 258 -3.86 -7.43 -10.61
N ALA A 259 -4.01 -7.03 -9.35
CA ALA A 259 -3.57 -7.82 -8.20
C ALA A 259 -4.29 -9.18 -8.10
N ILE A 260 -5.60 -9.18 -8.36
CA ILE A 260 -6.44 -10.40 -8.33
C ILE A 260 -6.06 -11.33 -9.49
N ASP A 261 -5.93 -10.81 -10.71
CA ASP A 261 -5.52 -11.59 -11.87
C ASP A 261 -4.08 -12.13 -11.72
N ALA A 262 -3.22 -11.43 -10.96
CA ALA A 262 -1.88 -11.91 -10.57
C ALA A 262 -1.92 -12.99 -9.47
N GLY A 263 -3.10 -13.32 -8.95
CA GLY A 263 -3.33 -14.42 -8.02
C GLY A 263 -3.27 -14.04 -6.54
N ALA A 264 -3.47 -12.76 -6.17
CA ALA A 264 -3.51 -12.34 -4.76
C ALA A 264 -4.41 -13.28 -3.93
N GLY A 265 -3.89 -13.76 -2.79
CA GLY A 265 -4.58 -14.77 -1.98
C GLY A 265 -5.65 -14.17 -1.07
N ALA A 266 -5.56 -12.87 -0.78
CA ALA A 266 -6.50 -12.14 0.05
C ALA A 266 -6.76 -10.72 -0.46
N VAL A 267 -7.84 -10.11 0.04
CA VAL A 267 -8.24 -8.72 -0.19
C VAL A 267 -8.61 -8.11 1.16
N MET A 268 -8.02 -6.97 1.51
CA MET A 268 -8.45 -6.16 2.65
C MET A 268 -9.46 -5.12 2.18
N VAL A 269 -10.61 -5.08 2.83
CA VAL A 269 -11.73 -4.19 2.49
C VAL A 269 -11.48 -2.79 3.05
N ALA A 270 -11.82 -1.73 2.30
CA ALA A 270 -11.61 -0.35 2.72
C ALA A 270 -12.60 0.15 3.79
N LEU A 271 -12.24 1.25 4.45
CA LEU A 271 -13.02 1.88 5.52
C LEU A 271 -14.09 2.87 5.03
N ASN A 272 -13.96 3.39 3.80
CA ASN A 272 -14.86 4.39 3.26
C ASN A 272 -16.22 3.82 2.79
N SER A 273 -17.21 4.71 2.67
CA SER A 273 -18.41 4.46 1.87
C SER A 273 -18.15 4.67 0.38
N ILE A 274 -18.76 3.86 -0.47
CA ILE A 274 -18.82 4.03 -1.92
C ILE A 274 -20.27 4.36 -2.29
N ASN A 275 -20.53 5.58 -2.76
CA ASN A 275 -21.86 6.07 -3.12
C ASN A 275 -22.90 5.83 -1.99
N GLY A 276 -22.48 6.05 -0.75
CA GLY A 276 -23.30 5.88 0.46
C GLY A 276 -23.27 4.49 1.11
N ALA A 277 -22.68 3.47 0.48
CA ALA A 277 -22.58 2.13 1.06
C ALA A 277 -21.14 1.83 1.55
N PRO A 278 -20.90 1.63 2.87
CA PRO A 278 -19.60 1.22 3.41
C PRO A 278 -19.09 -0.05 2.73
N ALA A 279 -17.82 -0.06 2.29
CA ALA A 279 -17.25 -1.17 1.55
C ALA A 279 -17.38 -2.52 2.30
N THR A 280 -17.21 -2.51 3.63
CA THR A 280 -17.40 -3.64 4.56
C THR A 280 -18.80 -4.25 4.59
N SER A 281 -19.80 -3.59 4.00
CA SER A 281 -21.18 -4.10 3.90
C SER A 281 -21.75 -4.03 2.48
N ASN A 282 -20.89 -3.79 1.49
CA ASN A 282 -21.32 -3.53 0.11
C ASN A 282 -21.37 -4.83 -0.71
N THR A 283 -22.59 -5.37 -0.89
CA THR A 283 -22.81 -6.61 -1.65
C THR A 283 -22.45 -6.48 -3.12
N TRP A 284 -22.65 -5.31 -3.74
CA TRP A 284 -22.23 -5.10 -5.13
C TRP A 284 -20.71 -5.22 -5.24
N LEU A 285 -19.96 -4.61 -4.32
CA LEU A 285 -18.51 -4.63 -4.34
C LEU A 285 -17.94 -6.04 -4.11
N LEU A 286 -18.38 -6.70 -3.04
CA LEU A 286 -17.75 -7.93 -2.55
C LEU A 286 -18.34 -9.22 -3.15
N GLN A 287 -19.61 -9.23 -3.56
CA GLN A 287 -20.23 -10.38 -4.23
C GLN A 287 -20.26 -10.20 -5.73
N ASP A 288 -20.94 -9.16 -6.21
CA ASP A 288 -21.21 -9.01 -7.65
C ASP A 288 -19.91 -8.73 -8.42
N LEU A 289 -19.13 -7.73 -8.01
CA LEU A 289 -17.90 -7.36 -8.69
C LEU A 289 -16.77 -8.36 -8.39
N LEU A 290 -16.37 -8.48 -7.11
CA LEU A 290 -15.18 -9.24 -6.74
C LEU A 290 -15.32 -10.75 -7.01
N ARG A 291 -16.42 -11.38 -6.58
CA ARG A 291 -16.56 -12.85 -6.63
C ARG A 291 -17.23 -13.34 -7.91
N ARG A 292 -18.33 -12.70 -8.34
CA ARG A 292 -19.10 -13.13 -9.53
C ARG A 292 -18.42 -12.66 -10.82
N ASP A 293 -18.18 -11.36 -10.97
CA ASP A 293 -17.68 -10.78 -12.23
C ASP A 293 -16.16 -10.98 -12.39
N TRP A 294 -15.39 -10.89 -11.30
CA TRP A 294 -13.94 -11.06 -11.33
C TRP A 294 -13.47 -12.47 -10.95
N GLY A 295 -14.36 -13.30 -10.42
CA GLY A 295 -14.05 -14.71 -10.15
C GLY A 295 -13.13 -14.94 -8.96
N PHE A 296 -12.92 -13.97 -8.07
CA PHE A 296 -12.04 -14.11 -6.91
C PHE A 296 -12.49 -15.25 -5.99
N LYS A 297 -11.53 -16.09 -5.57
CA LYS A 297 -11.72 -17.28 -4.72
C LYS A 297 -10.87 -17.25 -3.45
N GLY A 298 -10.27 -16.10 -3.14
CA GLY A 298 -9.43 -15.92 -1.96
C GLY A 298 -10.23 -15.37 -0.77
N LEU A 299 -9.49 -14.97 0.25
CA LEU A 299 -10.02 -14.46 1.51
C LEU A 299 -10.35 -12.96 1.43
N THR A 300 -11.48 -12.53 1.97
CA THR A 300 -11.72 -11.11 2.31
C THR A 300 -11.54 -10.86 3.81
N VAL A 301 -10.80 -9.82 4.14
CA VAL A 301 -10.53 -9.41 5.53
C VAL A 301 -11.06 -8.00 5.71
N SER A 302 -11.82 -7.75 6.78
CA SER A 302 -12.18 -6.37 7.14
C SER A 302 -10.93 -5.57 7.48
N ASP A 303 -10.96 -4.26 7.27
CA ASP A 303 -9.98 -3.40 7.94
C ASP A 303 -10.21 -3.39 9.46
N HIS A 304 -9.30 -2.74 10.19
CA HIS A 304 -9.29 -2.69 11.64
C HIS A 304 -10.58 -2.09 12.22
N GLY A 305 -11.43 -2.93 12.84
CA GLY A 305 -12.69 -2.48 13.46
C GLY A 305 -13.79 -2.07 12.48
N ALA A 306 -13.60 -2.32 11.17
CA ALA A 306 -14.48 -1.82 10.12
C ALA A 306 -15.93 -2.33 10.22
N ILE A 307 -16.17 -3.46 10.91
CA ILE A 307 -17.52 -3.98 11.13
C ILE A 307 -18.23 -3.18 12.22
N THR A 308 -17.55 -2.87 13.33
CA THR A 308 -18.08 -1.97 14.36
C THR A 308 -18.40 -0.59 13.78
N GLU A 309 -17.57 -0.10 12.86
CA GLU A 309 -17.78 1.20 12.23
C GLU A 309 -19.04 1.30 11.38
N LEU A 310 -19.67 0.19 10.98
CA LEU A 310 -20.98 0.22 10.30
C LEU A 310 -22.07 0.90 11.15
N VAL A 311 -21.94 0.84 12.47
CA VAL A 311 -22.83 1.57 13.40
C VAL A 311 -22.56 3.07 13.33
N ASN A 312 -21.29 3.47 13.28
CA ASN A 312 -20.89 4.88 13.15
C ASN A 312 -21.27 5.46 11.78
N HIS A 313 -21.17 4.67 10.71
CA HIS A 313 -21.68 5.00 9.38
C HIS A 313 -23.20 5.13 9.34
N GLY A 314 -23.92 4.65 10.37
CA GLY A 314 -25.38 4.72 10.46
C GLY A 314 -26.12 3.74 9.57
N VAL A 315 -25.43 2.75 8.96
CA VAL A 315 -26.07 1.70 8.15
C VAL A 315 -26.50 0.49 8.97
N ALA A 316 -26.03 0.38 10.21
CA ALA A 316 -26.44 -0.62 11.20
C ALA A 316 -26.86 0.07 12.50
N GLN A 317 -27.95 -0.36 13.12
CA GLN A 317 -28.40 0.21 14.39
C GLN A 317 -27.60 -0.32 15.61
N ASN A 318 -26.94 -1.46 15.45
CA ASN A 318 -26.14 -2.14 16.48
C ASN A 318 -25.22 -3.22 15.87
N ASP A 319 -24.35 -3.80 16.68
CA ASP A 319 -23.39 -4.85 16.29
C ASP A 319 -24.06 -6.07 15.64
N ALA A 320 -25.26 -6.48 16.08
CA ALA A 320 -25.93 -7.64 15.51
C ALA A 320 -26.37 -7.40 14.06
N GLU A 321 -26.83 -6.18 13.77
CA GLU A 321 -27.13 -5.77 12.41
C GLU A 321 -25.86 -5.60 11.56
N ALA A 322 -24.80 -5.02 12.13
CA ALA A 322 -23.51 -4.90 11.47
C ALA A 322 -22.94 -6.27 11.07
N ALA A 323 -22.96 -7.24 11.99
CA ALA A 323 -22.54 -8.63 11.73
C ALA A 323 -23.30 -9.25 10.56
N ARG A 324 -24.63 -9.08 10.54
CA ARG A 324 -25.50 -9.62 9.48
C ARG A 324 -25.19 -8.98 8.12
N LEU A 325 -25.00 -7.67 8.09
CA LEU A 325 -24.71 -6.93 6.85
C LEU A 325 -23.34 -7.31 6.26
N SER A 326 -22.30 -7.36 7.09
CA SER A 326 -20.96 -7.75 6.65
C SER A 326 -20.87 -9.21 6.19
N MET A 327 -21.52 -10.13 6.91
CA MET A 327 -21.56 -11.54 6.52
C MET A 327 -22.27 -11.73 5.19
N LYS A 328 -23.41 -11.05 4.98
CA LYS A 328 -24.15 -11.06 3.71
C LYS A 328 -23.32 -10.45 2.56
N ALA A 329 -22.55 -9.40 2.83
CA ALA A 329 -21.68 -8.78 1.84
C ALA A 329 -20.50 -9.70 1.47
N GLY A 330 -20.09 -10.61 2.34
CA GLY A 330 -18.93 -11.48 2.12
C GLY A 330 -17.64 -10.86 2.61
N THR A 331 -17.68 -10.18 3.75
CA THR A 331 -16.50 -9.93 4.59
C THR A 331 -16.26 -11.17 5.43
N ASP A 332 -15.28 -11.99 5.05
CA ASP A 332 -15.09 -13.31 5.65
C ASP A 332 -14.51 -13.20 7.06
N MET A 333 -13.46 -12.39 7.24
CA MET A 333 -12.73 -12.27 8.50
C MET A 333 -12.88 -10.88 9.14
N SER A 334 -13.16 -10.87 10.44
CA SER A 334 -13.34 -9.68 11.29
C SER A 334 -12.02 -9.35 12.00
N MET A 335 -11.48 -8.16 11.73
CA MET A 335 -10.21 -7.67 12.27
C MET A 335 -10.43 -6.79 13.51
N ALA A 336 -9.71 -7.11 14.58
CA ALA A 336 -9.59 -6.39 15.86
C ALA A 336 -10.86 -6.29 16.71
N ASP A 337 -12.04 -6.12 16.10
CA ASP A 337 -13.30 -6.07 16.82
C ASP A 337 -13.78 -7.45 17.32
N GLN A 338 -14.92 -7.44 18.02
CA GLN A 338 -15.52 -8.65 18.60
C GLN A 338 -16.92 -8.92 18.03
N VAL A 339 -17.29 -8.27 16.92
CA VAL A 339 -18.66 -8.27 16.42
C VAL A 339 -19.07 -9.67 15.97
N TYR A 340 -18.27 -10.32 15.13
CA TYR A 340 -18.58 -11.67 14.65
C TYR A 340 -18.63 -12.70 15.77
N ILE A 341 -17.61 -12.75 16.63
CA ILE A 341 -17.53 -13.75 17.71
C ILE A 341 -18.66 -13.61 18.73
N LYS A 342 -19.18 -12.39 18.95
CA LYS A 342 -20.29 -12.14 19.88
C LYS A 342 -21.66 -12.34 19.27
N GLN A 343 -21.86 -11.93 18.02
CA GLN A 343 -23.21 -11.80 17.43
C GLN A 343 -23.61 -12.98 16.54
N LEU A 344 -22.68 -13.59 15.81
CA LEU A 344 -23.01 -14.68 14.88
C LEU A 344 -23.61 -15.94 15.51
N PRO A 345 -23.29 -16.36 16.76
CA PRO A 345 -23.88 -17.57 17.32
C PRO A 345 -25.42 -17.53 17.34
N GLU A 346 -25.99 -16.39 17.74
CA GLU A 346 -27.45 -16.21 17.78
C GLU A 346 -28.03 -15.91 16.39
N LEU A 347 -27.33 -15.13 15.57
CA LEU A 347 -27.80 -14.81 14.22
C LEU A 347 -27.92 -16.06 13.33
N VAL A 348 -27.01 -17.02 13.48
CA VAL A 348 -27.07 -18.29 12.75
C VAL A 348 -28.16 -19.19 13.30
N ARG A 349 -28.26 -19.35 14.64
CA ARG A 349 -29.31 -20.18 15.27
C ARG A 349 -30.72 -19.68 14.97
N SER A 350 -30.91 -18.36 14.90
CA SER A 350 -32.19 -17.74 14.54
C SER A 350 -32.45 -17.66 13.02
N GLY A 351 -31.50 -18.09 12.18
CA GLY A 351 -31.63 -18.09 10.72
C GLY A 351 -31.52 -16.72 10.06
N LYS A 352 -31.10 -15.68 10.79
CA LYS A 352 -30.86 -14.33 10.25
C LYS A 352 -29.56 -14.24 9.44
N VAL A 353 -28.63 -15.14 9.72
CA VAL A 353 -27.47 -15.49 8.89
C VAL A 353 -27.60 -16.98 8.59
N SER A 354 -27.44 -17.37 7.34
CA SER A 354 -27.54 -18.76 6.93
C SER A 354 -26.25 -19.53 7.29
N GLN A 355 -26.38 -20.85 7.52
CA GLN A 355 -25.23 -21.73 7.68
C GLN A 355 -24.30 -21.68 6.45
N GLN A 356 -24.86 -21.49 5.26
CA GLN A 356 -24.09 -21.43 4.01
C GLN A 356 -23.22 -20.17 3.93
N GLU A 357 -23.73 -19.00 4.35
CA GLU A 357 -22.93 -17.77 4.40
C GLU A 357 -21.72 -17.94 5.33
N LEU A 358 -21.94 -18.50 6.52
CA LEU A 358 -20.85 -18.82 7.45
C LEU A 358 -19.87 -19.85 6.85
N ASP A 359 -20.38 -20.91 6.25
CA ASP A 359 -19.57 -21.98 5.68
C ASP A 359 -18.69 -21.50 4.51
N ASN A 360 -19.19 -20.55 3.71
CA ASN A 360 -18.41 -19.92 2.66
C ASN A 360 -17.25 -19.09 3.22
N ALA A 361 -17.51 -18.24 4.22
CA ALA A 361 -16.46 -17.45 4.87
C ALA A 361 -15.37 -18.33 5.50
N VAL A 362 -15.78 -19.39 6.21
CA VAL A 362 -14.83 -20.34 6.82
C VAL A 362 -14.03 -21.08 5.75
N ARG A 363 -14.67 -21.49 4.64
CA ARG A 363 -13.99 -22.16 3.54
C ARG A 363 -12.85 -21.32 2.95
N ASP A 364 -13.05 -20.03 2.78
CA ASP A 364 -12.03 -19.13 2.23
C ASP A 364 -10.84 -18.98 3.21
N ILE A 365 -11.10 -18.90 4.52
CA ILE A 365 -10.06 -18.87 5.57
C ILE A 365 -9.26 -20.18 5.61
N LEU A 366 -9.94 -21.33 5.60
CA LEU A 366 -9.27 -22.63 5.55
C LEU A 366 -8.52 -22.81 4.23
N GLY A 367 -9.07 -22.29 3.13
CA GLY A 367 -8.43 -22.26 1.82
C GLY A 367 -7.15 -21.46 1.79
N ALA A 368 -7.11 -20.30 2.46
CA ALA A 368 -5.91 -19.50 2.61
C ALA A 368 -4.83 -20.24 3.42
N LYS A 369 -5.21 -20.86 4.54
CA LYS A 369 -4.29 -21.65 5.38
C LYS A 369 -3.73 -22.88 4.66
N TYR A 370 -4.55 -23.54 3.83
CA TYR A 370 -4.12 -24.63 2.97
C TYR A 370 -3.08 -24.15 1.96
N ASP A 371 -3.37 -23.04 1.27
CA ASP A 371 -2.46 -22.47 0.28
C ASP A 371 -1.16 -21.96 0.92
N LEU A 372 -1.17 -21.57 2.19
CA LEU A 372 0.04 -21.21 2.94
C LEU A 372 0.89 -22.42 3.37
N GLY A 373 0.38 -23.64 3.20
CA GLY A 373 1.03 -24.88 3.60
C GLY A 373 0.86 -25.23 5.08
N LEU A 374 0.07 -24.47 5.85
CA LEU A 374 -0.01 -24.58 7.30
C LEU A 374 -0.63 -25.89 7.78
N PHE A 375 -1.50 -26.51 6.99
CA PHE A 375 -2.04 -27.85 7.31
C PHE A 375 -1.03 -28.97 7.06
N LYS A 376 -0.03 -28.75 6.21
CA LYS A 376 1.07 -29.70 5.99
C LYS A 376 2.13 -29.55 7.07
N ASP A 377 2.50 -28.31 7.38
CA ASP A 377 3.43 -27.98 8.45
C ASP A 377 3.00 -26.64 9.09
N PRO A 378 2.42 -26.67 10.30
CA PRO A 378 1.97 -25.46 10.99
C PRO A 378 3.13 -24.56 11.44
N TYR A 379 4.37 -25.03 11.39
CA TYR A 379 5.57 -24.28 11.78
C TYR A 379 6.45 -23.94 10.58
N VAL A 380 5.96 -24.07 9.34
CA VAL A 380 6.75 -23.93 8.10
C VAL A 380 7.55 -22.62 8.01
N ARG A 381 7.07 -21.52 8.61
CA ARG A 381 7.79 -20.23 8.70
C ARG A 381 8.31 -19.89 10.11
N ILE A 382 7.91 -20.65 11.12
CA ILE A 382 8.37 -20.48 12.52
C ILE A 382 9.65 -21.29 12.77
N GLY A 383 9.85 -22.41 12.08
CA GLY A 383 11.01 -23.29 12.25
C GLY A 383 11.06 -23.95 13.63
N ARG A 384 12.24 -24.36 14.10
CA ARG A 384 12.47 -24.89 15.45
C ARG A 384 13.13 -23.82 16.33
N ALA A 385 12.88 -23.85 17.63
CA ALA A 385 13.43 -22.85 18.56
C ALA A 385 14.97 -22.82 18.58
N ALA A 386 15.62 -23.97 18.35
CA ALA A 386 17.08 -24.06 18.27
C ALA A 386 17.68 -23.35 17.03
N ASP A 387 16.85 -23.04 16.02
CA ASP A 387 17.24 -22.35 14.80
C ASP A 387 16.89 -20.84 14.85
N ASP A 388 16.38 -20.35 15.98
CA ASP A 388 16.03 -18.93 16.15
C ASP A 388 17.32 -18.07 16.21
N PRO A 389 17.34 -16.89 15.57
CA PRO A 389 18.51 -16.03 15.61
C PRO A 389 18.75 -15.50 17.02
N ALA A 390 20.01 -15.41 17.44
CA ALA A 390 20.38 -14.84 18.74
C ALA A 390 19.92 -13.38 18.88
N ASP A 391 19.95 -12.63 17.78
CA ASP A 391 19.40 -11.28 17.67
C ASP A 391 18.58 -11.18 16.37
N VAL A 392 17.27 -10.94 16.53
CA VAL A 392 16.30 -10.78 15.43
C VAL A 392 16.68 -9.59 14.54
N TYR A 393 17.28 -8.55 15.13
CA TYR A 393 17.65 -7.32 14.45
C TYR A 393 19.15 -7.26 14.12
N ALA A 394 19.87 -8.38 14.14
CA ALA A 394 21.28 -8.39 13.75
C ALA A 394 21.47 -7.84 12.33
N ASP A 395 22.50 -7.00 12.15
CA ASP A 395 22.81 -6.34 10.86
C ASP A 395 23.06 -7.36 9.73
N SER A 396 23.59 -8.54 10.07
CA SER A 396 23.81 -9.65 9.14
C SER A 396 22.54 -10.24 8.53
N ARG A 397 21.37 -9.89 9.07
CA ARG A 397 20.06 -10.29 8.53
C ARG A 397 19.42 -9.21 7.66
N LEU A 398 20.07 -8.06 7.46
CA LEU A 398 19.58 -6.97 6.62
C LEU A 398 20.10 -7.09 5.18
N HIS A 399 19.34 -6.53 4.24
CA HIS A 399 19.64 -6.51 2.80
C HIS A 399 20.04 -5.10 2.35
N ARG A 400 21.01 -4.50 3.06
CA ARG A 400 21.43 -3.10 2.87
C ARG A 400 21.80 -2.77 1.42
N ARG A 401 22.59 -3.63 0.77
CA ARG A 401 23.02 -3.41 -0.61
C ARG A 401 21.82 -3.18 -1.55
N ASP A 402 20.82 -4.05 -1.46
CA ASP A 402 19.62 -3.94 -2.29
C ASP A 402 18.79 -2.71 -1.92
N ALA A 403 18.68 -2.37 -0.63
CA ALA A 403 17.99 -1.14 -0.20
C ALA A 403 18.64 0.11 -0.81
N ARG A 404 19.97 0.17 -0.84
CA ARG A 404 20.72 1.27 -1.47
C ARG A 404 20.50 1.31 -2.98
N GLU A 405 20.62 0.16 -3.67
CA GLU A 405 20.42 0.06 -5.13
C GLU A 405 18.99 0.46 -5.53
N VAL A 406 17.96 0.01 -4.78
CA VAL A 406 16.56 0.39 -5.01
C VAL A 406 16.37 1.90 -4.80
N ALA A 407 16.86 2.45 -3.69
CA ALA A 407 16.74 3.87 -3.38
C ALA A 407 17.43 4.79 -4.41
N GLN A 408 18.59 4.37 -4.95
CA GLN A 408 19.28 5.09 -6.02
C GLN A 408 18.41 5.24 -7.30
N GLN A 409 17.54 4.27 -7.58
CA GLN A 409 16.71 4.24 -8.78
C GLN A 409 15.38 5.00 -8.62
N SER A 410 14.95 5.31 -7.39
CA SER A 410 13.64 5.91 -7.07
C SER A 410 13.63 7.43 -6.99
N MET A 411 14.77 8.08 -6.78
CA MET A 411 14.81 9.52 -6.52
C MET A 411 14.70 10.34 -7.80
N VAL A 412 14.03 11.49 -7.71
CA VAL A 412 13.66 12.32 -8.86
C VAL A 412 14.38 13.66 -8.78
N LEU A 413 15.19 13.98 -9.79
CA LEU A 413 15.79 15.30 -9.90
C LEU A 413 14.75 16.27 -10.50
N LEU A 414 14.26 17.22 -9.71
CA LEU A 414 13.22 18.16 -10.11
C LEU A 414 13.79 19.44 -10.72
N GLU A 415 14.93 19.92 -10.21
CA GLU A 415 15.61 21.12 -10.72
C GLU A 415 17.12 20.92 -10.67
N ASN A 416 17.85 21.44 -11.66
CA ASN A 416 19.32 21.50 -11.65
C ASN A 416 19.85 22.65 -12.52
N ARG A 417 19.96 23.84 -11.92
CA ARG A 417 20.37 25.07 -12.61
C ARG A 417 21.88 25.23 -12.58
N ASN A 418 22.45 25.67 -13.69
CA ASN A 418 23.89 25.92 -13.84
C ASN A 418 24.76 24.72 -13.43
N ALA A 419 24.25 23.50 -13.62
CA ALA A 419 24.89 22.26 -13.19
C ALA A 419 25.33 22.27 -11.70
N ALA A 420 24.44 22.77 -10.82
CA ALA A 420 24.68 22.77 -9.37
C ALA A 420 24.90 21.36 -8.80
N LEU A 421 24.27 20.34 -9.40
CA LEU A 421 24.57 18.93 -9.20
C LEU A 421 25.19 18.30 -10.46
N PRO A 422 26.08 17.30 -10.31
CA PRO A 422 26.56 16.73 -9.04
C PRO A 422 27.61 17.59 -8.32
N LEU A 423 27.67 17.45 -7.00
CA LEU A 423 28.65 18.06 -6.10
C LEU A 423 30.04 17.43 -6.24
N LYS A 424 31.07 18.17 -5.79
CA LYS A 424 32.43 17.63 -5.65
C LYS A 424 32.63 17.06 -4.24
N LYS A 425 33.21 15.85 -4.14
CA LYS A 425 33.51 15.20 -2.84
C LYS A 425 34.49 15.97 -1.96
N ASN A 426 35.33 16.82 -2.55
CA ASN A 426 36.28 17.68 -1.83
C ASN A 426 35.73 19.07 -1.47
N ALA A 427 34.47 19.36 -1.77
CA ALA A 427 33.88 20.66 -1.46
C ALA A 427 33.69 20.87 0.05
N ARG A 428 33.61 22.14 0.46
CA ARG A 428 33.08 22.53 1.77
C ARG A 428 31.57 22.69 1.71
N ILE A 429 30.85 21.74 2.31
CA ILE A 429 29.38 21.65 2.28
C ILE A 429 28.82 22.09 3.63
N ALA A 430 27.86 23.02 3.60
CA ALA A 430 26.99 23.27 4.75
C ALA A 430 25.75 22.36 4.63
N LEU A 431 25.66 21.35 5.49
CA LEU A 431 24.48 20.50 5.59
C LEU A 431 23.54 21.07 6.65
N VAL A 432 22.34 21.46 6.25
CA VAL A 432 21.40 22.18 7.09
C VAL A 432 20.01 21.58 7.02
N GLY A 433 19.22 21.69 8.09
CA GLY A 433 17.80 21.37 8.11
C GLY A 433 17.43 20.27 9.11
N PRO A 434 16.16 20.20 9.53
CA PRO A 434 15.72 19.28 10.58
C PRO A 434 15.87 17.80 10.18
N LEU A 435 15.85 17.50 8.88
CA LEU A 435 15.88 16.13 8.35
C LEU A 435 17.30 15.67 7.99
N ALA A 436 18.30 16.53 8.10
CA ALA A 436 19.67 16.23 7.68
C ALA A 436 20.33 15.09 8.49
N ASP A 437 19.88 14.85 9.72
CA ASP A 437 20.41 13.82 10.60
C ASP A 437 19.29 13.06 11.32
N SER A 438 18.12 12.92 10.68
CA SER A 438 16.98 12.19 11.24
C SER A 438 17.04 10.71 10.83
N HIS A 439 17.09 9.82 11.81
CA HIS A 439 17.09 8.37 11.59
C HIS A 439 15.70 7.84 11.26
N ILE A 440 14.71 8.21 12.06
CA ILE A 440 13.34 7.71 11.98
C ILE A 440 12.64 8.15 10.68
N ASP A 441 12.90 9.38 10.23
CA ASP A 441 12.28 9.90 9.01
C ASP A 441 12.83 9.22 7.74
N MET A 442 14.04 8.64 7.76
CA MET A 442 14.53 7.86 6.61
C MET A 442 13.58 6.69 6.29
N LEU A 443 13.00 6.08 7.32
CA LEU A 443 12.12 4.92 7.19
C LEU A 443 10.80 5.25 6.49
N GLY A 444 10.29 6.47 6.62
CA GLY A 444 8.92 6.82 6.23
C GLY A 444 7.84 6.16 7.08
N SER A 445 6.58 6.43 6.74
CA SER A 445 5.40 5.81 7.35
C SER A 445 5.33 4.31 7.02
N TRP A 446 4.62 3.54 7.83
CA TRP A 446 4.42 2.09 7.60
C TRP A 446 5.72 1.29 7.38
N SER A 447 6.73 1.61 8.18
CA SER A 447 8.07 1.03 8.10
C SER A 447 8.21 -0.38 8.69
N ALA A 448 7.09 -1.09 8.89
CA ALA A 448 7.04 -2.44 9.45
C ALA A 448 7.91 -2.63 10.71
N ALA A 449 8.84 -3.58 10.69
CA ALA A 449 9.75 -3.89 11.79
C ALA A 449 11.11 -3.16 11.68
N GLY A 450 11.22 -2.17 10.79
CA GLY A 450 12.43 -1.37 10.60
C GLY A 450 12.83 -0.63 11.88
N LYS A 451 14.15 -0.56 12.13
CA LYS A 451 14.71 0.14 13.28
C LYS A 451 15.42 1.40 12.84
N ASP A 452 15.01 2.53 13.40
CA ASP A 452 15.55 3.86 13.12
C ASP A 452 17.07 3.92 13.31
N LYS A 453 17.60 3.35 14.40
CA LYS A 453 19.04 3.32 14.70
C LYS A 453 19.87 2.52 13.69
N GLN A 454 19.23 1.71 12.85
CA GLN A 454 19.88 0.97 11.77
C GLN A 454 19.87 1.72 10.44
N THR A 455 19.15 2.85 10.34
CA THR A 455 19.16 3.67 9.14
C THR A 455 20.44 4.49 9.03
N ILE A 456 20.82 4.81 7.80
CA ILE A 456 21.88 5.76 7.50
C ILE A 456 21.24 7.12 7.20
N THR A 457 21.53 8.12 8.05
CA THR A 457 21.04 9.49 7.84
C THR A 457 21.75 10.16 6.66
N LEU A 458 21.18 11.23 6.11
CA LEU A 458 21.84 12.02 5.06
C LEU A 458 23.22 12.52 5.50
N ARG A 459 23.36 12.98 6.74
CA ARG A 459 24.65 13.40 7.30
C ARG A 459 25.66 12.27 7.28
N GLN A 460 25.28 11.09 7.76
CA GLN A 460 26.15 9.92 7.80
C GLN A 460 26.58 9.50 6.39
N GLY A 461 25.63 9.44 5.45
CA GLY A 461 25.92 9.10 4.05
C GLY A 461 26.85 10.10 3.36
N LEU A 462 26.61 11.41 3.52
CA LEU A 462 27.50 12.45 2.99
C LEU A 462 28.90 12.37 3.60
N GLN A 463 28.99 12.20 4.92
CA GLN A 463 30.28 12.10 5.60
C GLN A 463 31.07 10.87 5.14
N ALA A 464 30.41 9.72 4.98
CA ALA A 464 31.02 8.50 4.45
C ALA A 464 31.48 8.67 3.00
N ALA A 465 30.62 9.21 2.12
CA ALA A 465 30.94 9.40 0.70
C ALA A 465 32.06 10.41 0.46
N MET A 466 32.19 11.44 1.31
CA MET A 466 33.29 12.40 1.25
C MET A 466 34.62 11.80 1.69
N GLY A 467 34.65 10.81 2.58
CA GLY A 467 35.87 10.12 2.99
C GLY A 467 36.99 11.04 3.49
N GLY A 468 36.64 12.19 4.08
CA GLY A 468 37.60 13.22 4.52
C GLY A 468 38.23 14.09 3.42
N GLN A 469 37.82 13.93 2.15
CA GLN A 469 38.35 14.72 1.02
C GLN A 469 37.92 16.20 1.07
N GLY A 470 36.80 16.49 1.71
CA GLY A 470 36.23 17.83 1.87
C GLY A 470 35.80 18.09 3.31
N LYS A 471 34.98 19.11 3.52
CA LYS A 471 34.50 19.49 4.86
C LYS A 471 32.99 19.58 4.91
N LEU A 472 32.36 18.73 5.72
CA LEU A 472 30.94 18.79 6.03
C LEU A 472 30.72 19.59 7.32
N VAL A 473 29.99 20.70 7.25
CA VAL A 473 29.58 21.50 8.42
C VAL A 473 28.09 21.34 8.60
N TYR A 474 27.69 20.74 9.71
CA TYR A 474 26.28 20.54 10.03
C TYR A 474 25.72 21.66 10.92
N ALA A 475 24.50 22.08 10.65
CA ALA A 475 23.68 22.88 11.56
C ALA A 475 22.21 22.47 11.42
N ARG A 476 21.47 22.35 12.53
CA ARG A 476 20.06 21.95 12.47
C ARG A 476 19.20 22.98 11.72
N GLY A 477 19.44 24.28 11.95
CA GLY A 477 18.81 25.38 11.23
C GLY A 477 17.37 25.70 11.65
N ALA A 478 16.50 24.70 11.76
CA ALA A 478 15.13 24.84 12.21
C ALA A 478 14.62 23.53 12.82
N ASN A 479 13.54 23.58 13.59
CA ASN A 479 12.76 22.39 13.89
C ASN A 479 11.82 22.04 12.72
N ILE A 480 11.27 20.81 12.74
CA ILE A 480 10.28 20.35 11.74
C ILE A 480 9.11 21.34 11.63
N THR A 481 8.62 21.81 12.78
CA THR A 481 7.60 22.86 12.92
C THR A 481 7.78 23.54 14.28
N GLU A 482 7.36 24.81 14.42
CA GLU A 482 7.25 25.51 15.70
C GLU A 482 5.85 25.40 16.32
N ASP A 483 4.89 24.80 15.60
CA ASP A 483 3.53 24.60 16.10
C ASP A 483 3.49 23.43 17.08
N LYS A 484 3.33 23.76 18.38
CA LYS A 484 3.25 22.77 19.46
C LYS A 484 2.12 21.76 19.27
N HIS A 485 0.97 22.16 18.72
CA HIS A 485 -0.14 21.23 18.49
C HIS A 485 0.27 20.14 17.49
N ILE A 486 0.96 20.52 16.41
CA ILE A 486 1.45 19.56 15.42
C ILE A 486 2.52 18.64 16.03
N VAL A 487 3.41 19.17 16.87
CA VAL A 487 4.42 18.35 17.58
C VAL A 487 3.77 17.32 18.50
N ASP A 488 2.79 17.75 19.29
CA ASP A 488 2.07 16.88 20.23
C ASP A 488 1.32 15.78 19.47
N TYR A 489 0.71 16.11 18.31
CA TYR A 489 0.10 15.12 17.42
C TYR A 489 1.13 14.11 16.88
N LEU A 490 2.26 14.58 16.34
CA LEU A 490 3.28 13.70 15.75
C LEU A 490 3.92 12.77 16.79
N ASN A 491 4.03 13.23 18.04
CA ASN A 491 4.52 12.42 19.15
C ASN A 491 3.42 11.56 19.82
N PHE A 492 2.16 11.69 19.41
CA PHE A 492 1.07 10.80 19.83
C PHE A 492 0.99 9.53 18.98
N LEU A 493 1.44 9.59 17.72
CA LEU A 493 1.39 8.47 16.77
C LEU A 493 2.27 7.28 17.18
N ASN A 494 3.31 7.50 17.99
CA ASN A 494 4.12 6.45 18.58
C ASN A 494 4.07 6.55 20.10
N TRP A 495 3.70 5.44 20.76
CA TRP A 495 3.48 5.41 22.20
C TRP A 495 4.75 5.17 23.02
N ASP A 496 5.82 4.64 22.39
CA ASP A 496 7.02 4.21 23.10
C ASP A 496 8.03 5.36 23.29
N ASP A 497 8.29 6.14 22.24
CA ASP A 497 9.26 7.23 22.23
C ASP A 497 8.81 8.39 21.32
N PRO A 498 9.15 9.65 21.65
CA PRO A 498 8.81 10.81 20.82
C PRO A 498 9.55 10.78 19.48
N GLU A 499 8.82 10.77 18.36
CA GLU A 499 9.39 10.79 17.01
C GLU A 499 10.00 12.16 16.64
N VAL A 500 9.40 13.25 17.13
CA VAL A 500 9.82 14.62 16.84
C VAL A 500 10.36 15.27 18.11
N VAL A 501 11.69 15.32 18.20
CA VAL A 501 12.41 16.00 19.28
C VAL A 501 12.72 17.44 18.88
N GLN A 502 12.18 18.41 19.62
CA GLN A 502 12.37 19.85 19.40
C GLN A 502 13.70 20.34 19.99
N ASP A 503 14.49 21.08 19.22
CA ASP A 503 15.62 21.85 19.74
C ASP A 503 15.08 23.03 20.57
N LYS A 504 15.65 23.23 21.76
CA LYS A 504 15.19 24.21 22.74
C LYS A 504 15.65 25.64 22.41
N ARG A 505 16.60 25.81 21.50
CA ARG A 505 17.07 27.13 21.07
C ARG A 505 15.96 27.84 20.28
N SER A 506 15.99 29.17 20.27
CA SER A 506 15.01 29.93 19.49
C SER A 506 15.19 29.71 17.99
N PRO A 507 14.12 29.82 17.17
CA PRO A 507 14.20 29.73 15.71
C PRO A 507 15.30 30.62 15.12
N LYS A 508 15.39 31.87 15.61
CA LYS A 508 16.44 32.81 15.19
C LYS A 508 17.85 32.29 15.49
N ALA A 509 18.10 31.73 16.67
CA ALA A 509 19.43 31.24 17.03
C ALA A 509 19.86 30.05 16.16
N MET A 510 18.93 29.13 15.86
CA MET A 510 19.20 28.02 14.94
C MET A 510 19.45 28.50 13.51
N ILE A 511 18.67 29.45 13.01
CA ILE A 511 18.87 30.05 11.67
C ILE A 511 20.21 30.79 11.59
N ASP A 512 20.58 31.58 12.61
CA ASP A 512 21.84 32.32 12.65
C ASP A 512 23.05 31.36 12.63
N GLU A 513 22.98 30.23 13.34
CA GLU A 513 23.99 29.15 13.29
C GLU A 513 24.11 28.57 11.88
N ALA A 514 22.99 28.23 11.27
CA ALA A 514 22.95 27.69 9.90
C ALA A 514 23.50 28.68 8.86
N VAL A 515 23.14 29.96 8.95
CA VAL A 515 23.66 31.02 8.07
C VAL A 515 25.18 31.19 8.27
N LYS A 516 25.68 31.09 9.51
CA LYS A 516 27.13 31.13 9.79
C LYS A 516 27.86 29.94 9.15
N ALA A 517 27.28 28.74 9.21
CA ALA A 517 27.82 27.57 8.52
C ALA A 517 27.83 27.78 7.00
N ALA A 518 26.71 28.24 6.44
CA ALA A 518 26.51 28.47 5.01
C ALA A 518 27.47 29.52 4.41
N ARG A 519 27.68 30.67 5.07
CA ARG A 519 28.59 31.72 4.57
C ARG A 519 30.01 31.21 4.33
N ASN A 520 30.43 30.25 5.13
CA ASN A 520 31.76 29.66 5.06
C ASN A 520 31.84 28.44 4.11
N ALA A 521 30.72 28.01 3.51
CA ALA A 521 30.67 26.87 2.60
C ALA A 521 30.74 27.30 1.12
N GLU A 522 31.03 26.34 0.25
CA GLU A 522 30.95 26.48 -1.21
C GLU A 522 29.53 26.21 -1.71
N VAL A 523 28.82 25.30 -1.06
CA VAL A 523 27.44 24.89 -1.38
C VAL A 523 26.68 24.57 -0.10
N ILE A 524 25.38 24.86 -0.12
CA ILE A 524 24.44 24.48 0.93
C ILE A 524 23.64 23.27 0.44
N VAL A 525 23.58 22.23 1.27
CA VAL A 525 22.64 21.12 1.12
C VAL A 525 21.61 21.26 2.25
N ALA A 526 20.37 21.60 1.89
CA ALA A 526 19.28 21.77 2.85
C ALA A 526 18.34 20.56 2.78
N ALA A 527 18.28 19.78 3.87
CA ALA A 527 17.39 18.65 4.03
C ALA A 527 16.10 19.09 4.73
N VAL A 528 15.03 19.22 3.95
CA VAL A 528 13.76 19.84 4.35
C VAL A 528 12.59 19.04 3.81
N GLY A 529 11.40 19.26 4.37
CA GLY A 529 10.21 18.51 4.00
C GLY A 529 9.33 18.20 5.20
N GLU A 530 8.85 16.97 5.23
CA GLU A 530 7.92 16.43 6.22
C GLU A 530 8.63 15.44 7.13
N SER A 531 8.17 15.32 8.38
CA SER A 531 8.47 14.14 9.20
C SER A 531 7.55 12.99 8.78
N ARG A 532 7.96 11.74 9.00
CA ARG A 532 7.19 10.57 8.55
C ARG A 532 5.73 10.55 9.02
N GLY A 533 5.46 11.02 10.23
CA GLY A 533 4.11 11.12 10.81
C GLY A 533 3.21 12.17 10.16
N MET A 534 3.72 13.03 9.28
CA MET A 534 2.88 13.93 8.49
C MET A 534 2.23 13.23 7.29
N SER A 535 2.73 12.06 6.88
CA SER A 535 2.28 11.31 5.69
C SER A 535 1.97 9.85 6.04
N HIS A 536 1.21 9.70 7.13
CA HIS A 536 0.75 8.43 7.69
C HIS A 536 -0.77 8.34 7.64
N GLU A 537 -1.33 7.20 8.05
CA GLU A 537 -2.76 7.07 8.34
C GLU A 537 -3.25 8.20 9.28
N SER A 538 -4.47 8.70 9.04
CA SER A 538 -5.12 9.82 9.74
C SER A 538 -4.39 11.18 9.63
N SER A 539 -3.28 11.25 8.87
CA SER A 539 -2.40 12.42 8.81
C SER A 539 -2.65 13.30 7.58
N SER A 540 -3.93 13.64 7.34
CA SER A 540 -4.31 14.51 6.24
C SER A 540 -3.86 15.96 6.48
N ARG A 541 -3.34 16.62 5.43
CA ARG A 541 -2.87 18.01 5.52
C ARG A 541 -3.78 18.99 4.80
N THR A 542 -4.05 20.13 5.43
CA THR A 542 -4.78 21.26 4.82
C THR A 542 -3.90 22.16 3.97
N SER A 543 -2.57 22.02 4.07
CA SER A 543 -1.58 22.74 3.28
C SER A 543 -0.52 21.77 2.77
N LEU A 544 -0.08 21.96 1.52
CA LEU A 544 1.02 21.22 0.91
C LEU A 544 2.36 21.96 0.98
N SER A 545 2.38 23.17 1.55
CA SER A 545 3.62 23.94 1.65
C SER A 545 4.59 23.26 2.64
N LEU A 546 5.88 23.52 2.45
CA LEU A 546 6.88 23.22 3.48
C LEU A 546 6.48 23.91 4.81
N PRO A 547 6.73 23.27 5.97
CA PRO A 547 6.50 23.93 7.26
C PRO A 547 7.20 25.29 7.34
N GLN A 548 6.53 26.28 7.94
CA GLN A 548 6.99 27.67 7.92
C GLN A 548 8.39 27.84 8.53
N SER A 549 8.72 27.10 9.59
CA SER A 549 10.04 27.07 10.22
C SER A 549 11.17 26.76 9.22
N GLN A 550 10.90 25.84 8.31
CA GLN A 550 11.83 25.42 7.27
C GLN A 550 11.88 26.42 6.12
N LEU A 551 10.73 27.00 5.73
CA LEU A 551 10.70 28.05 4.70
C LEU A 551 11.49 29.29 5.12
N ASP A 552 11.40 29.70 6.39
CA ASP A 552 12.17 30.82 6.94
C ASP A 552 13.67 30.54 6.92
N LEU A 553 14.07 29.32 7.30
CA LEU A 553 15.44 28.84 7.15
C LEU A 553 15.92 28.89 5.70
N LEU A 554 15.14 28.39 4.74
CA LEU A 554 15.53 28.38 3.33
C LEU A 554 15.70 29.81 2.78
N LYS A 555 14.81 30.75 3.14
CA LYS A 555 14.94 32.16 2.76
C LYS A 555 16.21 32.79 3.31
N ALA A 556 16.55 32.51 4.57
CA ALA A 556 17.78 32.98 5.19
C ALA A 556 19.04 32.39 4.54
N LEU A 557 19.02 31.10 4.20
CA LEU A 557 20.10 30.42 3.48
C LEU A 557 20.26 30.99 2.05
N LYS A 558 19.17 31.18 1.32
CA LYS A 558 19.18 31.79 -0.01
C LYS A 558 19.80 33.18 -0.01
N ALA A 559 19.52 33.99 1.02
CA ALA A 559 20.08 35.33 1.17
C ALA A 559 21.62 35.37 1.34
N THR A 560 22.27 34.23 1.61
CA THR A 560 23.74 34.14 1.65
C THR A 560 24.40 34.21 0.27
N GLY A 561 23.63 34.02 -0.82
CA GLY A 561 24.13 33.99 -2.19
C GLY A 561 24.85 32.69 -2.57
N LYS A 562 24.96 31.71 -1.68
CA LYS A 562 25.55 30.40 -1.98
C LYS A 562 24.59 29.54 -2.79
N PRO A 563 25.10 28.64 -3.65
CA PRO A 563 24.27 27.62 -4.30
C PRO A 563 23.49 26.82 -3.24
N LEU A 564 22.18 26.71 -3.43
CA LEU A 564 21.25 26.07 -2.50
C LEU A 564 20.68 24.81 -3.16
N VAL A 565 21.14 23.65 -2.71
CA VAL A 565 20.61 22.35 -3.11
C VAL A 565 19.59 21.91 -2.07
N LEU A 566 18.37 21.62 -2.50
CA LEU A 566 17.34 21.05 -1.63
C LEU A 566 17.30 19.53 -1.80
N VAL A 567 17.33 18.84 -0.66
CA VAL A 567 17.05 17.41 -0.55
C VAL A 567 15.69 17.31 0.15
N LEU A 568 14.67 16.91 -0.59
CA LEU A 568 13.29 16.85 -0.11
C LEU A 568 12.97 15.45 0.43
N MET A 569 12.43 15.39 1.64
CA MET A 569 11.87 14.17 2.22
C MET A 569 10.41 14.39 2.57
N ASN A 570 9.52 13.65 1.91
CA ASN A 570 8.07 13.80 2.04
C ASN A 570 7.35 12.55 1.56
N GLY A 571 6.14 12.33 2.06
CA GLY A 571 5.29 11.21 1.66
C GLY A 571 4.21 11.55 0.64
N ARG A 572 4.20 12.77 0.12
CA ARG A 572 3.20 13.30 -0.81
C ARG A 572 3.81 14.39 -1.70
N PRO A 573 3.15 14.74 -2.81
CA PRO A 573 3.41 15.99 -3.52
C PRO A 573 3.32 17.23 -2.62
N LEU A 574 4.27 18.15 -2.79
CA LEU A 574 4.34 19.42 -2.05
C LEU A 574 4.13 20.63 -2.97
N ASP A 575 3.66 21.74 -2.40
CA ASP A 575 3.79 23.06 -3.02
C ASP A 575 5.24 23.53 -2.90
N LEU A 576 5.90 23.63 -4.05
CA LEU A 576 7.32 23.98 -4.16
C LEU A 576 7.54 25.25 -4.99
N ASN A 577 6.55 26.14 -5.15
CA ASN A 577 6.71 27.33 -6.01
C ASN A 577 7.94 28.17 -5.62
N TRP A 578 8.06 28.56 -4.35
CA TRP A 578 9.20 29.34 -3.87
C TRP A 578 10.52 28.58 -4.06
N ALA A 579 10.53 27.29 -3.74
CA ALA A 579 11.71 26.45 -3.84
C ALA A 579 12.19 26.34 -5.29
N ARG A 580 11.27 26.07 -6.22
CA ARG A 580 11.54 26.04 -7.66
C ARG A 580 12.18 27.34 -8.12
N GLU A 581 11.67 28.50 -7.73
CA GLU A 581 12.21 29.78 -8.17
C GLU A 581 13.59 30.09 -7.59
N ASN A 582 13.88 29.63 -6.36
CA ASN A 582 15.03 30.11 -5.60
C ASN A 582 16.18 29.10 -5.44
N ALA A 583 15.90 27.80 -5.49
CA ALA A 583 16.91 26.76 -5.36
C ALA A 583 17.80 26.66 -6.60
N SER A 584 19.02 26.21 -6.40
CA SER A 584 19.96 25.85 -7.47
C SER A 584 19.69 24.44 -7.98
N ALA A 585 19.32 23.52 -7.08
CA ALA A 585 18.85 22.19 -7.45
C ALA A 585 17.83 21.68 -6.43
N ILE A 586 16.96 20.77 -6.85
CA ILE A 586 15.97 20.10 -6.01
C ILE A 586 16.00 18.61 -6.35
N LEU A 587 16.31 17.79 -5.35
CA LEU A 587 16.24 16.34 -5.41
C LEU A 587 15.08 15.88 -4.51
N GLU A 588 14.05 15.31 -5.13
CA GLU A 588 12.96 14.61 -4.45
C GLU A 588 13.44 13.22 -4.07
N THR A 589 13.54 12.97 -2.76
CA THR A 589 14.02 11.68 -2.24
C THR A 589 12.90 10.81 -1.71
N TRP A 590 11.72 11.38 -1.45
CA TRP A 590 10.67 10.77 -0.64
C TRP A 590 11.21 10.40 0.75
N TYR A 591 10.72 9.32 1.35
CA TYR A 591 11.46 8.61 2.38
C TYR A 591 12.14 7.40 1.74
N THR A 592 13.45 7.25 1.91
CA THR A 592 14.32 6.39 1.09
C THR A 592 14.70 5.06 1.75
N GLY A 593 14.22 4.81 2.97
CA GLY A 593 14.43 3.57 3.70
C GLY A 593 15.79 3.50 4.40
N THR A 594 16.20 2.28 4.74
CA THR A 594 17.31 1.98 5.67
C THR A 594 18.66 2.52 5.17
N GLU A 595 18.90 2.51 3.86
CA GLU A 595 20.14 2.97 3.24
C GLU A 595 20.00 4.35 2.56
N GLY A 596 18.95 5.08 2.93
CA GLY A 596 18.58 6.35 2.30
C GLY A 596 19.71 7.36 2.21
N GLY A 597 20.39 7.64 3.34
CA GLY A 597 21.50 8.61 3.36
C GLY A 597 22.65 8.26 2.41
N ASN A 598 22.99 6.97 2.30
CA ASN A 598 24.02 6.49 1.37
C ASN A 598 23.58 6.68 -0.09
N ALA A 599 22.35 6.27 -0.42
CA ALA A 599 21.80 6.42 -1.77
C ALA A 599 21.70 7.90 -2.18
N ILE A 600 21.24 8.78 -1.28
CA ILE A 600 21.16 10.22 -1.54
C ILE A 600 22.56 10.79 -1.81
N ALA A 601 23.56 10.41 -1.03
CA ALA A 601 24.94 10.84 -1.25
C ALA A 601 25.48 10.40 -2.62
N ASP A 602 25.18 9.17 -3.07
CA ASP A 602 25.58 8.67 -4.39
C ASP A 602 25.06 9.55 -5.53
N LEU A 603 23.81 10.00 -5.42
CA LEU A 603 23.21 10.91 -6.41
C LEU A 603 23.83 12.30 -6.28
N LEU A 604 23.89 12.87 -5.08
CA LEU A 604 24.43 14.21 -4.86
C LEU A 604 25.87 14.36 -5.38
N PHE A 605 26.71 13.34 -5.26
CA PHE A 605 28.09 13.35 -5.79
C PHE A 605 28.21 12.81 -7.22
N GLY A 606 27.12 12.34 -7.82
CA GLY A 606 27.08 11.84 -9.20
C GLY A 606 27.78 10.52 -9.41
N ASP A 607 27.94 9.72 -8.35
CA ASP A 607 28.30 8.31 -8.44
C ASP A 607 27.18 7.52 -9.13
N VAL A 608 25.93 7.96 -8.95
CA VAL A 608 24.76 7.53 -9.72
C VAL A 608 24.07 8.73 -10.36
N ASN A 609 23.65 8.57 -11.62
CA ASN A 609 22.86 9.57 -12.32
C ASN A 609 21.37 9.39 -11.99
N PRO A 610 20.66 10.42 -11.50
CA PRO A 610 19.23 10.36 -11.25
C PRO A 610 18.45 9.89 -12.48
N SER A 611 17.54 8.94 -12.27
CA SER A 611 16.70 8.37 -13.33
C SER A 611 15.24 8.17 -12.93
N GLY A 612 14.89 8.52 -11.69
CA GLY A 612 13.51 8.46 -11.22
C GLY A 612 12.64 9.51 -11.91
N LYS A 613 11.34 9.22 -12.01
CA LYS A 613 10.33 10.09 -12.60
C LYS A 613 9.05 10.07 -11.79
N LEU A 614 8.39 11.21 -11.64
CA LEU A 614 7.21 11.35 -10.80
C LEU A 614 6.06 10.41 -11.23
N PRO A 615 5.53 9.56 -10.34
CA PRO A 615 4.35 8.74 -10.59
C PRO A 615 3.05 9.48 -10.24
N ILE A 616 3.16 10.73 -9.79
CA ILE A 616 2.07 11.58 -9.34
C ILE A 616 2.39 13.05 -9.66
N THR A 617 1.36 13.81 -10.00
CA THR A 617 1.46 15.22 -10.34
C THR A 617 1.74 16.06 -9.10
N PHE A 618 2.68 17.02 -9.20
CA PHE A 618 2.89 18.03 -8.17
C PHE A 618 2.04 19.27 -8.48
N PRO A 619 1.00 19.57 -7.68
CA PRO A 619 0.21 20.78 -7.88
C PRO A 619 1.03 22.01 -7.51
N ARG A 620 0.59 23.18 -8.00
CA ARG A 620 1.17 24.46 -7.56
C ARG A 620 0.70 24.83 -6.16
N SER A 621 -0.57 24.62 -5.88
CA SER A 621 -1.14 24.88 -4.56
C SER A 621 -2.23 23.88 -4.24
N VAL A 622 -2.64 23.85 -2.97
CA VAL A 622 -3.79 23.04 -2.52
C VAL A 622 -5.09 23.43 -3.25
N GLY A 623 -5.19 24.67 -3.75
CA GLY A 623 -6.35 25.18 -4.49
C GLY A 623 -6.53 24.57 -5.88
N GLN A 624 -5.51 23.92 -6.43
CA GLN A 624 -5.57 23.24 -7.74
C GLN A 624 -5.95 21.76 -7.65
N ILE A 625 -6.17 21.22 -6.45
CA ILE A 625 -6.50 19.81 -6.26
C ILE A 625 -7.98 19.57 -6.57
N PRO A 626 -8.33 18.47 -7.28
CA PRO A 626 -7.41 17.48 -7.85
C PRO A 626 -6.73 17.97 -9.14
N SER A 627 -5.43 17.73 -9.25
CA SER A 627 -4.60 17.98 -10.44
C SER A 627 -3.91 16.68 -10.85
N TYR A 628 -4.16 16.22 -12.07
CA TYR A 628 -3.67 14.93 -12.58
C TYR A 628 -3.59 14.92 -14.11
N TYR A 629 -2.69 14.12 -14.69
CA TYR A 629 -2.34 14.21 -16.11
C TYR A 629 -3.42 13.65 -17.06
N ASN A 630 -4.09 12.57 -16.69
CA ASN A 630 -5.15 11.92 -17.46
C ASN A 630 -6.53 12.56 -17.20
N HIS A 631 -6.57 13.89 -17.14
CA HIS A 631 -7.82 14.63 -16.95
C HIS A 631 -8.71 14.55 -18.21
N PRO A 632 -10.04 14.60 -18.05
CA PRO A 632 -10.96 14.61 -19.18
C PRO A 632 -10.76 15.85 -20.04
N ARG A 633 -11.09 15.72 -21.34
CA ARG A 633 -11.25 16.87 -22.22
C ARG A 633 -12.45 17.72 -21.78
N VAL A 634 -12.34 19.03 -21.95
CA VAL A 634 -13.40 19.99 -21.64
C VAL A 634 -13.72 20.84 -22.86
N GLY A 635 -14.92 21.41 -22.91
CA GLY A 635 -15.38 22.21 -24.05
C GLY A 635 -14.63 23.54 -24.25
N ARG A 636 -13.97 24.06 -23.20
CA ARG A 636 -13.19 25.31 -23.24
C ARG A 636 -11.81 25.12 -22.59
N PRO A 637 -10.89 24.38 -23.22
CA PRO A 637 -9.60 24.08 -22.62
C PRO A 637 -8.74 25.33 -22.48
N TYR A 638 -8.01 25.43 -21.37
CA TYR A 638 -6.91 26.38 -21.24
C TYR A 638 -5.74 25.95 -22.14
N THR A 639 -5.09 26.91 -22.80
CA THR A 639 -3.87 26.67 -23.57
C THR A 639 -2.77 27.61 -23.07
N GLU A 640 -1.67 27.02 -22.58
CA GLU A 640 -0.50 27.77 -22.11
C GLU A 640 0.03 28.71 -23.21
N GLY A 641 0.34 29.97 -22.85
CA GLY A 641 0.80 31.00 -23.79
C GLY A 641 -0.28 31.58 -24.71
N LYS A 642 -1.53 31.09 -24.63
CA LYS A 642 -2.69 31.64 -25.36
C LYS A 642 -3.84 31.96 -24.37
N PRO A 643 -3.62 32.89 -23.43
CA PRO A 643 -4.64 33.22 -22.43
C PRO A 643 -5.88 33.78 -23.12
N GLY A 644 -7.02 33.17 -22.85
CA GLY A 644 -8.33 33.62 -23.33
C GLY A 644 -9.26 33.84 -22.15
N ASN A 645 -10.03 34.94 -22.19
CA ASN A 645 -11.15 35.13 -21.27
C ASN A 645 -12.18 34.02 -21.59
N TYR A 646 -12.67 33.28 -20.59
CA TYR A 646 -13.61 32.15 -20.70
C TYR A 646 -13.03 30.76 -21.07
N THR A 647 -11.79 30.44 -20.67
CA THR A 647 -11.31 29.05 -20.64
C THR A 647 -11.46 28.43 -19.24
N SER A 648 -11.36 27.11 -19.12
CA SER A 648 -11.33 26.38 -17.85
C SER A 648 -9.98 26.62 -17.16
N GLN A 649 -9.89 27.72 -16.41
CA GLN A 649 -8.64 28.20 -15.82
C GLN A 649 -8.88 28.86 -14.45
N TYR A 650 -7.89 28.86 -13.58
CA TYR A 650 -7.77 29.76 -12.43
C TYR A 650 -7.22 31.13 -12.88
N PHE A 651 -7.60 32.21 -12.19
CA PHE A 651 -7.21 33.58 -12.55
C PHE A 651 -6.06 34.13 -11.68
N ASP A 652 -5.86 33.58 -10.50
CA ASP A 652 -4.96 34.04 -9.43
C ASP A 652 -3.67 33.20 -9.32
N GLU A 653 -3.59 32.07 -10.01
CA GLU A 653 -2.40 31.23 -10.10
C GLU A 653 -2.26 30.65 -11.53
N PRO A 654 -1.03 30.44 -12.05
CA PRO A 654 -0.83 29.75 -13.31
C PRO A 654 -1.49 28.37 -13.34
N ASN A 655 -2.08 28.01 -14.48
CA ASN A 655 -2.75 26.73 -14.65
C ASN A 655 -1.76 25.60 -14.99
N GLY A 656 -2.18 24.37 -14.71
CA GLY A 656 -1.37 23.17 -14.91
C GLY A 656 -0.35 22.95 -13.78
N PRO A 657 0.25 21.76 -13.73
CA PRO A 657 1.04 21.34 -12.59
C PRO A 657 2.35 22.10 -12.46
N LEU A 658 2.92 22.09 -11.26
CA LEU A 658 4.28 22.55 -11.02
C LEU A 658 5.28 21.61 -11.69
N TYR A 659 5.09 20.30 -11.47
CA TYR A 659 5.79 19.22 -12.15
C TYR A 659 4.76 18.17 -12.61
N PRO A 660 4.70 17.83 -13.91
CA PRO A 660 3.72 16.90 -14.44
C PRO A 660 4.06 15.44 -14.10
N PHE A 661 3.09 14.55 -14.28
CA PHE A 661 3.32 13.10 -14.27
C PHE A 661 4.45 12.70 -15.24
N GLY A 662 5.26 11.72 -14.82
CA GLY A 662 6.41 11.23 -15.58
C GLY A 662 7.60 12.20 -15.63
N TYR A 663 7.56 13.35 -14.94
CA TYR A 663 8.66 14.31 -14.93
C TYR A 663 9.86 13.84 -14.11
N GLY A 664 11.07 14.12 -14.59
CA GLY A 664 12.31 13.86 -13.87
C GLY A 664 13.52 14.13 -14.75
N LEU A 665 14.42 14.97 -14.24
CA LEU A 665 15.66 15.37 -14.91
C LEU A 665 16.76 14.31 -14.71
N SER A 666 17.87 14.50 -15.43
CA SER A 666 19.08 13.69 -15.35
C SER A 666 20.32 14.61 -15.35
N TYR A 667 21.48 14.08 -14.98
CA TYR A 667 22.77 14.75 -15.21
C TYR A 667 23.26 14.67 -16.66
N THR A 668 22.50 14.00 -17.53
CA THR A 668 22.72 14.00 -18.98
C THR A 668 21.46 14.43 -19.71
N GLU A 669 21.57 14.64 -21.01
CA GLU A 669 20.47 15.07 -21.88
C GLU A 669 20.06 13.95 -22.82
N PHE A 670 18.75 13.82 -23.04
CA PHE A 670 18.20 12.84 -23.97
C PHE A 670 17.37 13.52 -25.04
N LYS A 671 17.49 13.05 -26.29
CA LYS A 671 16.70 13.51 -27.43
C LYS A 671 15.91 12.34 -28.02
N LEU A 672 14.65 12.59 -28.32
CA LEU A 672 13.77 11.67 -29.04
C LEU A 672 13.68 12.04 -30.52
N SER A 673 13.64 11.03 -31.40
CA SER A 673 13.17 11.19 -32.78
C SER A 673 11.66 11.44 -32.82
N GLU A 674 11.12 11.77 -34.01
CA GLU A 674 9.69 11.71 -34.26
C GLU A 674 9.15 10.28 -34.11
N VAL A 675 7.84 10.15 -33.79
CA VAL A 675 7.16 8.87 -33.68
C VAL A 675 6.99 8.25 -35.06
N ARG A 676 7.40 6.98 -35.21
CA ARG A 676 7.16 6.17 -36.41
C ARG A 676 6.10 5.11 -36.10
N LEU A 677 5.08 5.03 -36.94
CA LEU A 677 4.08 3.97 -36.87
C LEU A 677 4.33 2.95 -37.98
N SER A 678 4.19 1.66 -37.68
CA SER A 678 4.34 0.61 -38.70
C SER A 678 3.29 0.71 -39.81
N GLN A 679 2.11 1.25 -39.49
CA GLN A 679 1.00 1.42 -40.41
C GLN A 679 0.04 2.52 -39.92
N PRO A 680 -0.64 3.24 -40.83
CA PRO A 680 -1.57 4.32 -40.49
C PRO A 680 -2.97 3.83 -40.09
N THR A 681 -3.23 2.52 -40.18
CA THR A 681 -4.53 1.90 -39.90
C THR A 681 -4.36 0.58 -39.16
N MET A 682 -5.26 0.28 -38.23
CA MET A 682 -5.33 -0.97 -37.47
C MET A 682 -6.70 -1.61 -37.68
N THR A 683 -6.76 -2.91 -37.97
CA THR A 683 -8.03 -3.66 -37.93
C THR A 683 -8.44 -3.92 -36.48
N ALA A 684 -9.70 -4.29 -36.23
CA ALA A 684 -10.21 -4.58 -34.89
C ALA A 684 -9.34 -5.54 -34.04
N ASP A 685 -8.76 -6.56 -34.68
CA ASP A 685 -7.88 -7.56 -34.03
C ASP A 685 -6.39 -7.38 -34.39
N GLY A 686 -6.06 -6.27 -35.06
CA GLY A 686 -4.71 -5.95 -35.51
C GLY A 686 -3.82 -5.37 -34.41
N LYS A 687 -2.58 -5.03 -34.80
CA LYS A 687 -1.61 -4.33 -33.95
C LYS A 687 -0.91 -3.24 -34.75
N VAL A 688 -0.54 -2.15 -34.09
CA VAL A 688 0.34 -1.10 -34.64
C VAL A 688 1.59 -1.03 -33.78
N GLN A 689 2.76 -1.01 -34.41
CA GLN A 689 4.01 -0.74 -33.70
C GLN A 689 4.27 0.76 -33.75
N ALA A 690 4.54 1.37 -32.59
CA ALA A 690 5.02 2.73 -32.47
C ALA A 690 6.47 2.72 -32.00
N SER A 691 7.37 3.41 -32.71
CA SER A 691 8.78 3.50 -32.34
C SER A 691 9.32 4.93 -32.30
N VAL A 692 10.32 5.12 -31.44
CA VAL A 692 11.17 6.32 -31.36
C VAL A 692 12.62 5.89 -31.12
N THR A 693 13.57 6.66 -31.64
CA THR A 693 14.98 6.54 -31.24
C THR A 693 15.27 7.50 -30.10
N VAL A 694 15.85 6.99 -29.01
CA VAL A 694 16.35 7.77 -27.88
C VAL A 694 17.86 7.90 -28.04
N LYS A 695 18.37 9.13 -27.99
CA LYS A 695 19.81 9.42 -27.96
C LYS A 695 20.21 10.06 -26.65
N ASN A 696 21.30 9.59 -26.05
CA ASN A 696 21.99 10.36 -25.01
C ASN A 696 22.90 11.40 -25.67
N THR A 697 22.52 12.67 -25.62
CA THR A 697 23.27 13.78 -26.23
C THR A 697 24.20 14.49 -25.27
N GLY A 698 24.17 14.13 -23.98
CA GLY A 698 25.04 14.71 -22.97
C GLY A 698 26.38 13.98 -22.84
N ARG A 699 27.04 14.19 -21.69
CA ARG A 699 28.42 13.74 -21.42
C ARG A 699 28.53 12.66 -20.35
N ARG A 700 27.41 12.22 -19.80
CA ARG A 700 27.35 11.20 -18.73
C ARG A 700 26.47 10.05 -19.16
N ALA A 701 26.84 8.83 -18.74
CA ALA A 701 25.91 7.71 -18.79
C ALA A 701 24.69 8.03 -17.93
N GLY A 702 23.52 7.56 -18.33
CA GLY A 702 22.29 7.79 -17.59
C GLY A 702 21.14 6.98 -18.14
N ALA A 703 20.14 6.76 -17.28
CA ALA A 703 18.89 6.16 -17.68
C ALA A 703 17.78 7.20 -17.76
N THR A 704 16.82 6.95 -18.65
CA THR A 704 15.54 7.69 -18.72
C THR A 704 14.41 6.70 -18.99
N VAL A 705 13.17 7.17 -18.90
CA VAL A 705 11.96 6.37 -19.17
C VAL A 705 11.25 6.98 -20.35
N VAL A 706 11.13 6.20 -21.42
CA VAL A 706 10.30 6.51 -22.58
C VAL A 706 8.88 6.08 -22.26
N GLN A 707 7.93 6.99 -22.37
CA GLN A 707 6.54 6.81 -21.95
C GLN A 707 5.63 6.88 -23.17
N LEU A 708 4.79 5.86 -23.36
CA LEU A 708 3.77 5.80 -24.39
C LEU A 708 2.41 6.18 -23.79
N TYR A 709 1.82 7.23 -24.35
CA TYR A 709 0.46 7.65 -24.07
C TYR A 709 -0.42 7.52 -25.32
N ILE A 710 -1.70 7.25 -25.10
CA ILE A 710 -2.71 7.25 -26.16
C ILE A 710 -3.81 8.25 -25.84
N ARG A 711 -4.24 8.98 -26.86
CA ARG A 711 -5.48 9.76 -26.84
C ARG A 711 -6.42 9.19 -27.89
N ASP A 712 -7.59 8.80 -27.43
CA ASP A 712 -8.75 8.56 -28.29
C ASP A 712 -9.33 9.93 -28.72
N VAL A 713 -9.30 10.21 -30.02
CA VAL A 713 -9.66 11.53 -30.55
C VAL A 713 -11.17 11.77 -30.47
N ALA A 714 -11.99 10.74 -30.67
CA ALA A 714 -13.44 10.86 -30.61
C ALA A 714 -14.07 9.51 -30.22
N ALA A 715 -14.91 9.54 -29.20
CA ALA A 715 -15.58 8.37 -28.66
C ALA A 715 -17.01 8.71 -28.24
N SER A 716 -17.78 7.69 -27.89
CA SER A 716 -19.15 7.80 -27.37
C SER A 716 -19.24 8.55 -26.03
N VAL A 717 -18.12 8.71 -25.33
CA VAL A 717 -18.01 9.44 -24.05
C VAL A 717 -16.75 10.32 -24.03
N VAL A 718 -16.69 11.25 -23.08
CA VAL A 718 -15.49 12.09 -22.91
C VAL A 718 -14.30 11.22 -22.50
N ARG A 719 -13.26 11.20 -23.34
CA ARG A 719 -12.00 10.52 -23.06
C ARG A 719 -10.93 11.48 -22.52
N PRO A 720 -9.98 11.01 -21.70
CA PRO A 720 -8.85 11.80 -21.24
C PRO A 720 -8.06 12.46 -22.36
N VAL A 721 -7.36 13.56 -22.03
CA VAL A 721 -6.44 14.20 -22.99
C VAL A 721 -5.29 13.28 -23.41
N LYS A 722 -4.95 12.29 -22.56
CA LYS A 722 -4.01 11.19 -22.79
C LYS A 722 -4.11 10.18 -21.64
N GLU A 723 -3.71 8.95 -21.88
CA GLU A 723 -3.59 7.87 -20.89
C GLU A 723 -2.30 7.09 -21.14
N LEU A 724 -1.52 6.78 -20.10
CA LEU A 724 -0.34 5.93 -20.18
C LEU A 724 -0.77 4.51 -20.56
N LYS A 725 -0.12 3.93 -21.55
CA LYS A 725 -0.40 2.56 -22.02
C LYS A 725 0.82 1.65 -21.98
N ASP A 726 2.02 2.21 -21.98
CA ASP A 726 3.26 1.46 -21.80
C ASP A 726 4.44 2.37 -21.48
N PHE A 727 5.57 1.81 -21.02
CA PHE A 727 6.82 2.54 -20.80
C PHE A 727 8.05 1.65 -20.90
N ARG A 728 9.22 2.23 -21.19
CA ARG A 728 10.52 1.53 -21.19
C ARG A 728 11.59 2.37 -20.51
N LYS A 729 12.22 1.84 -19.47
CA LYS A 729 13.43 2.41 -18.90
C LYS A 729 14.64 1.99 -19.73
N VAL A 730 15.48 2.94 -20.14
CA VAL A 730 16.65 2.68 -20.99
C VAL A 730 17.87 3.39 -20.42
N MET A 731 18.94 2.63 -20.20
CA MET A 731 20.28 3.14 -19.89
C MET A 731 21.05 3.36 -21.19
N LEU A 732 21.74 4.50 -21.31
CA LEU A 732 22.53 4.85 -22.49
C LEU A 732 23.86 5.50 -22.09
N GLN A 733 24.93 5.09 -22.76
CA GLN A 733 26.23 5.77 -22.72
C GLN A 733 26.19 7.10 -23.49
N PRO A 734 27.10 8.06 -23.24
CA PRO A 734 27.20 9.29 -24.02
C PRO A 734 27.31 9.02 -25.53
N GLY A 735 26.42 9.63 -26.32
CA GLY A 735 26.37 9.46 -27.77
C GLY A 735 25.63 8.21 -28.26
N GLU A 736 25.28 7.27 -27.37
CA GLU A 736 24.54 6.06 -27.72
C GLU A 736 23.10 6.39 -28.13
N GLU A 737 22.60 5.62 -29.11
CA GLU A 737 21.23 5.68 -29.61
C GLU A 737 20.58 4.30 -29.50
N LYS A 738 19.31 4.26 -29.10
CA LYS A 738 18.53 3.03 -29.03
C LYS A 738 17.11 3.26 -29.55
N GLU A 739 16.66 2.40 -30.45
CA GLU A 739 15.26 2.37 -30.85
C GLU A 739 14.43 1.70 -29.74
N VAL A 740 13.35 2.35 -29.36
CA VAL A 740 12.35 1.86 -28.42
C VAL A 740 11.05 1.64 -29.18
N GLN A 741 10.51 0.43 -29.08
CA GLN A 741 9.30 0.02 -29.78
C GLN A 741 8.20 -0.38 -28.78
N PHE A 742 6.97 0.01 -29.09
CA PHE A 742 5.77 -0.32 -28.35
C PHE A 742 4.76 -1.00 -29.26
N SER A 743 4.05 -2.00 -28.72
CA SER A 743 2.96 -2.67 -29.43
C SER A 743 1.63 -2.14 -28.91
N ILE A 744 0.82 -1.64 -29.84
CA ILE A 744 -0.53 -1.14 -29.57
C ILE A 744 -1.51 -2.13 -30.17
N ASP A 745 -2.30 -2.75 -29.31
CA ASP A 745 -3.38 -3.66 -29.68
C ASP A 745 -4.73 -3.11 -29.20
N ARG A 746 -5.81 -3.85 -29.50
CA ARG A 746 -7.17 -3.48 -29.08
C ARG A 746 -7.28 -3.24 -27.57
N LYS A 747 -6.59 -4.03 -26.72
CA LYS A 747 -6.66 -3.89 -25.27
C LYS A 747 -6.10 -2.54 -24.81
N ALA A 748 -5.04 -2.05 -25.44
CA ALA A 748 -4.48 -0.73 -25.17
C ALA A 748 -5.45 0.43 -25.53
N LEU A 749 -6.37 0.20 -26.46
CA LEU A 749 -7.35 1.20 -26.90
C LEU A 749 -8.68 1.12 -26.16
N SER A 750 -8.98 -0.03 -25.55
CA SER A 750 -10.26 -0.26 -24.90
C SER A 750 -10.48 0.60 -23.65
N PHE A 751 -11.73 0.94 -23.41
CA PHE A 751 -12.21 1.65 -22.22
C PHE A 751 -13.64 1.19 -21.87
N TYR A 752 -14.11 1.51 -20.66
CA TYR A 752 -15.50 1.30 -20.27
C TYR A 752 -16.37 2.47 -20.69
N ASN A 753 -17.32 2.22 -21.60
CA ASN A 753 -18.26 3.24 -22.09
C ASN A 753 -19.39 3.55 -21.08
N ALA A 754 -20.39 4.35 -21.46
CA ALA A 754 -21.48 4.75 -20.56
C ALA A 754 -22.38 3.58 -20.10
N LYS A 755 -22.36 2.46 -20.82
CA LYS A 755 -23.05 1.21 -20.48
C LYS A 755 -22.16 0.23 -19.71
N LEU A 756 -20.94 0.63 -19.37
CA LEU A 756 -19.90 -0.21 -18.76
C LEU A 756 -19.48 -1.40 -19.64
N GLU A 757 -19.59 -1.25 -20.97
CA GLU A 757 -19.02 -2.21 -21.92
C GLU A 757 -17.53 -1.89 -22.14
N TYR A 758 -16.65 -2.88 -22.06
CA TYR A 758 -15.22 -2.71 -22.33
C TYR A 758 -14.95 -2.81 -23.83
N VAL A 759 -14.84 -1.66 -24.49
CA VAL A 759 -14.82 -1.54 -25.96
C VAL A 759 -13.68 -0.66 -26.44
N ALA A 760 -13.21 -0.92 -27.66
CA ALA A 760 -12.41 0.01 -28.45
C ALA A 760 -13.26 0.43 -29.65
N GLU A 761 -13.51 1.72 -29.81
CA GLU A 761 -14.37 2.26 -30.86
C GLU A 761 -13.55 2.59 -32.11
N PRO A 762 -14.04 2.29 -33.33
CA PRO A 762 -13.38 2.70 -34.56
C PRO A 762 -13.22 4.23 -34.62
N GLY A 763 -12.06 4.69 -35.09
CA GLY A 763 -11.75 6.11 -35.09
C GLY A 763 -10.26 6.41 -35.04
N GLU A 764 -9.94 7.70 -34.98
CA GLU A 764 -8.56 8.18 -34.90
C GLU A 764 -8.02 8.07 -33.47
N PHE A 765 -6.83 7.47 -33.34
CA PHE A 765 -6.05 7.46 -32.11
C PHE A 765 -4.75 8.22 -32.32
N GLN A 766 -4.47 9.14 -31.39
CA GLN A 766 -3.21 9.87 -31.34
C GLN A 766 -2.26 9.18 -30.35
N VAL A 767 -1.17 8.65 -30.89
CA VAL A 767 -0.03 8.11 -30.16
C VAL A 767 0.86 9.27 -29.74
N GLN A 768 1.24 9.32 -28.46
CA GLN A 768 2.14 10.33 -27.90
C GLN A 768 3.29 9.62 -27.18
N ILE A 769 4.54 9.92 -27.53
CA ILE A 769 5.73 9.34 -26.90
C ILE A 769 6.64 10.45 -26.40
N GLY A 770 6.98 10.42 -25.12
CA GLY A 770 7.81 11.45 -24.47
C GLY A 770 8.67 10.89 -23.35
N LEU A 771 9.40 11.80 -22.68
CA LEU A 771 10.16 11.51 -21.46
C LEU A 771 9.41 11.96 -20.19
N ASP A 772 8.26 12.60 -20.36
CA ASP A 772 7.26 12.93 -19.34
C ASP A 772 5.89 13.10 -20.04
N SER A 773 4.82 13.37 -19.28
CA SER A 773 3.48 13.50 -19.84
C SER A 773 3.24 14.81 -20.60
N LYS A 774 4.12 15.82 -20.48
CA LYS A 774 3.96 17.15 -21.09
C LYS A 774 4.69 17.23 -22.43
N ASP A 775 5.97 16.87 -22.46
CA ASP A 775 6.86 17.02 -23.61
C ASP A 775 6.91 15.74 -24.45
N VAL A 776 5.97 15.64 -25.40
CA VAL A 776 5.72 14.45 -26.22
C VAL A 776 5.83 14.70 -27.73
N LYS A 777 6.22 13.65 -28.46
CA LYS A 777 6.12 13.54 -29.93
C LYS A 777 4.85 12.80 -30.30
N THR A 778 4.21 13.13 -31.41
CA THR A 778 2.89 12.60 -31.75
C THR A 778 2.79 12.03 -33.15
N ALA A 779 2.02 10.96 -33.31
CA ALA A 779 1.56 10.45 -34.61
C ALA A 779 0.13 9.89 -34.46
N SER A 780 -0.62 9.76 -35.56
CA SER A 780 -1.99 9.23 -35.54
C SER A 780 -2.13 7.98 -36.40
N PHE A 781 -3.02 7.08 -36.00
CA PHE A 781 -3.53 5.99 -36.83
C PHE A 781 -5.05 5.83 -36.64
N ASN A 782 -5.71 5.12 -37.54
CA ASN A 782 -7.14 4.85 -37.44
C ASN A 782 -7.42 3.38 -37.10
N LEU A 783 -8.27 3.12 -36.11
CA LEU A 783 -8.89 1.81 -35.89
C LEU A 783 -10.10 1.65 -36.83
N GLN A 784 -10.13 0.57 -37.60
CA GLN A 784 -11.21 0.23 -38.54
C GLN A 784 -12.33 -0.56 -37.87
#